data_AF-A0AAD4PLB6-F1
#
_entry.id   AF-A0AAD4PLB6-F1
#
_cell.length_a   1.000
_cell.length_b   1.000
_cell.length_c   1.000
_cell.angle_alpha   90.00
_cell.angle_beta   90.00
_cell.angle_gamma   90.00
#
_symmetry.space_group_name_H-M   'P 1'
#
loop_
_entity.id
_entity.type
_entity.pdbx_description
1 polymer ?
#
loop_
_entity_poly.entity_id
_entity_poly.type
_entity_poly.pdbx_seq_one_letter_code
_entity_poly.pdbx_strand_id
1 'polypeptide(L)'
;MYAQTNLPFNFLIVLQNQSVNKALNGLEAPLKSKHARSVIIIIHKSKEARSFWAVITRQPIMESRFSAWKFCHLLHKVLREAHKCAIQQSLKHSNMILEIGKLWGHLHDDIGNCIKAYSKLLVTKLNFHEKNRMYPGSLLISFSEIANVANGDLNFYFQLCVEIFDYLDDIIALQVAVFSSINTFRISSMTQAGQCRLAPLITLIQDSNPLYDMSVRLMFKLHEKLPNDVLSGHRERFAGIFARLKLFYENVRPLQYFHDLITVPQLPEHSPNFQSQVDFGSYVPPVVHIQSEPDPVVEDLVDTNSANNIAEQDNILIQRIDVLENMIDDKEDTIRQLKEKLDESLNHFNSLEQTYKHNIVELQRSNTALCNDLESSKETVANMRMQKDELELQLTNNPILIQKVFEEEEKQKLSSEKFNKLKLMYTQIRDEHINLLRQHGEFTKSLNKEKQANAELSVQIKDLNNEILKKDENITTEKDNSAKLLQEIENQKTHSSNLESASKEMKTKYEAIIQKKETENLEVHSMVNVLKESETELGTVKLVLIEKEQKLADAESLLSDKEKEIAENLKTYEEKNFELSAKNKALEETLQKDSEASRGLLVETENKLKDKENALQVILLEKLVSDVQGSLSVKENEVIENQKAHEEKYCQLSIKHKELEETLEKDTKALRDKLDAAESKLQQRETALQLIETSLAKVSEEKVSTEKCLSDVQIQLKKRDEELVTASNTNDSLSTLNQQCQNALQMMRNLTIQTVKEMCSSKLTDVIEQPMEGVLKISSKTETLLSKIMDSAQTPNEANTEKLHDILYLGYYFIELYDQCDMIYKSTTEIEKGQDILNKVRTMCPDLTELFVVVEKDENCAEIKSVGQRIANKLSELNELVRGLMNNYENSVDLDKLIQTELKEMDIAIEEAATKIIDLLSKSRETDSKIKLEVNEKILEACTSLMESIKVLILKSRVLQQEIVSSQKGNATENEFYKRNSQWSEGLISASKSVAKGANYLVEAANNAINSESGQNFELIVAAQEIAACTVQLVMASKVKANLNSPNLNNLTLASRNVTKATGVVVATVKDGNARTEQQQELEFAKLTPSQLKTMEMEIQVKVLELEQALQTQRLKLSSFRKEHYQKTEY
;
A
#
# COMPACT_ATOMS: atom_id res chain seq x y z
N MET A 1 -15.79 -42.34 -3.99
CA MET A 1 -16.65 -41.25 -3.47
C MET A 1 -15.89 -40.55 -2.37
N TYR A 2 -15.21 -39.45 -2.68
CA TYR A 2 -14.41 -38.69 -1.71
C TYR A 2 -15.32 -37.75 -0.91
N ALA A 3 -15.35 -37.93 0.42
CA ALA A 3 -16.08 -37.07 1.33
C ALA A 3 -15.37 -35.71 1.46
N GLN A 4 -16.02 -34.64 1.01
CA GLN A 4 -15.58 -33.26 1.22
C GLN A 4 -15.71 -32.90 2.70
N THR A 5 -14.58 -32.75 3.41
CA THR A 5 -14.52 -32.07 4.70
C THR A 5 -14.67 -30.56 4.47
N ASN A 6 -15.90 -30.07 4.57
CA ASN A 6 -16.21 -28.63 4.54
C ASN A 6 -15.68 -27.96 5.82
N LEU A 7 -14.48 -27.40 5.76
CA LEU A 7 -14.07 -26.37 6.72
C LEU A 7 -15.09 -25.22 6.66
N PRO A 8 -15.57 -24.70 7.80
CA PRO A 8 -16.59 -23.66 7.80
C PRO A 8 -16.09 -22.42 7.04
N PHE A 9 -16.90 -21.91 6.11
CA PHE A 9 -16.59 -20.80 5.20
C PHE A 9 -15.98 -19.58 5.92
N ASN A 10 -16.41 -19.29 7.15
CA ASN A 10 -15.88 -18.21 7.99
C ASN A 10 -14.40 -18.43 8.39
N PHE A 11 -13.97 -19.65 8.64
CA PHE A 11 -12.57 -19.97 8.98
C PHE A 11 -11.64 -19.76 7.78
N LEU A 12 -12.10 -20.14 6.57
CA LEU A 12 -11.37 -19.89 5.33
C LEU A 12 -11.23 -18.39 5.04
N ILE A 13 -12.26 -17.57 5.32
CA ILE A 13 -12.18 -16.11 5.19
C ILE A 13 -11.15 -15.51 6.15
N VAL A 14 -11.10 -15.95 7.41
CA VAL A 14 -10.12 -15.44 8.39
C VAL A 14 -8.70 -15.76 7.96
N LEU A 15 -8.43 -17.01 7.55
CA LEU A 15 -7.12 -17.42 7.04
C LEU A 15 -6.73 -16.67 5.76
N GLN A 16 -7.70 -16.40 4.88
CA GLN A 16 -7.50 -15.63 3.67
C GLN A 16 -7.17 -14.17 3.98
N ASN A 17 -7.87 -13.55 4.95
CA ASN A 17 -7.60 -12.20 5.40
C ASN A 17 -6.18 -12.05 5.98
N GLN A 18 -5.77 -12.98 6.85
CA GLN A 18 -4.40 -12.99 7.39
C GLN A 18 -3.34 -13.14 6.30
N SER A 19 -3.59 -14.01 5.31
CA SER A 19 -2.66 -14.25 4.20
C SER A 19 -2.56 -13.03 3.27
N VAL A 20 -3.70 -12.41 2.94
CA VAL A 20 -3.74 -11.19 2.10
C VAL A 20 -3.08 -10.01 2.80
N ASN A 21 -3.35 -9.75 4.08
CA ASN A 21 -2.70 -8.66 4.84
C ASN A 21 -1.18 -8.81 4.86
N LYS A 22 -0.67 -10.03 5.05
CA LYS A 22 0.77 -10.30 5.06
C LYS A 22 1.38 -10.17 3.65
N ALA A 23 0.64 -10.52 2.61
CA ALA A 23 1.04 -10.40 1.21
C ALA A 23 1.06 -8.94 0.70
N LEU A 24 0.07 -8.13 1.07
CA LEU A 24 -0.16 -6.77 0.56
C LEU A 24 0.29 -5.66 1.51
N ASN A 25 1.26 -5.94 2.39
CA ASN A 25 1.85 -4.93 3.27
C ASN A 25 2.37 -3.72 2.48
N GLY A 26 2.45 -2.53 3.09
CA GLY A 26 2.85 -1.29 2.39
C GLY A 26 4.34 -1.16 2.07
N LEU A 27 5.17 -2.14 2.43
CA LEU A 27 6.64 -2.06 2.32
C LEU A 27 7.14 -2.44 0.91
N GLU A 28 8.22 -1.80 0.46
CA GLU A 28 8.91 -2.12 -0.80
C GLU A 28 9.78 -3.38 -0.66
N ALA A 29 9.11 -4.52 -0.50
CA ALA A 29 9.72 -5.84 -0.36
C ALA A 29 8.93 -6.87 -1.20
N PRO A 30 9.58 -7.96 -1.67
CA PRO A 30 8.95 -8.93 -2.56
C PRO A 30 7.72 -9.59 -1.91
N LEU A 31 6.77 -9.96 -2.78
CA LEU A 31 5.57 -10.71 -2.39
C LEU A 31 6.00 -12.06 -1.79
N LYS A 32 5.63 -12.31 -0.53
CA LYS A 32 5.98 -13.56 0.17
C LYS A 32 5.26 -14.76 -0.46
N SER A 33 6.02 -15.66 -1.10
CA SER A 33 5.51 -16.85 -1.81
C SER A 33 4.52 -17.67 -0.98
N LYS A 34 4.84 -17.96 0.29
CA LYS A 34 3.97 -18.75 1.19
C LYS A 34 2.56 -18.18 1.33
N HIS A 35 2.42 -16.86 1.44
CA HIS A 35 1.11 -16.23 1.62
C HIS A 35 0.30 -16.17 0.32
N ALA A 36 0.98 -15.93 -0.81
CA ALA A 36 0.34 -16.04 -2.12
C ALA A 36 -0.14 -17.48 -2.38
N ARG A 37 0.68 -18.49 -2.04
CA ARG A 37 0.34 -19.92 -2.13
C ARG A 37 -0.86 -20.27 -1.26
N SER A 38 -0.90 -19.80 0.00
CA SER A 38 -2.07 -19.99 0.87
C SER A 38 -3.36 -19.41 0.27
N VAL A 39 -3.30 -18.21 -0.31
CA VAL A 39 -4.48 -17.59 -0.98
C VAL A 39 -4.96 -18.46 -2.15
N ILE A 40 -4.04 -18.94 -2.99
CA ILE A 40 -4.35 -19.82 -4.13
C ILE A 40 -4.98 -21.14 -3.64
N ILE A 41 -4.40 -21.78 -2.63
CA ILE A 41 -4.91 -23.03 -2.05
C ILE A 41 -6.30 -22.82 -1.47
N ILE A 42 -6.55 -21.71 -0.77
CA ILE A 42 -7.88 -21.40 -0.21
C ILE A 42 -8.92 -21.29 -1.33
N ILE A 43 -8.64 -20.54 -2.39
CA ILE A 43 -9.55 -20.41 -3.55
C ILE A 43 -9.78 -21.77 -4.22
N HIS A 44 -8.73 -22.61 -4.30
CA HIS A 44 -8.83 -23.93 -4.88
C HIS A 44 -9.70 -24.89 -4.04
N LYS A 45 -9.59 -24.80 -2.71
CA LYS A 45 -10.40 -25.59 -1.76
C LYS A 45 -11.86 -25.10 -1.71
N SER A 46 -12.08 -23.79 -1.66
CA SER A 46 -13.43 -23.20 -1.62
C SER A 46 -14.14 -23.24 -2.96
N LYS A 47 -13.39 -23.40 -4.06
CA LYS A 47 -13.89 -23.28 -5.45
C LYS A 47 -14.60 -21.96 -5.72
N GLU A 48 -14.22 -20.90 -5.01
CA GLU A 48 -14.73 -19.55 -5.20
C GLU A 48 -13.66 -18.49 -4.90
N ALA A 49 -13.69 -17.38 -5.64
CA ALA A 49 -12.84 -16.22 -5.45
C ALA A 49 -13.60 -15.02 -4.83
N ARG A 50 -14.88 -15.16 -4.51
CA ARG A 50 -15.68 -14.10 -3.88
C ARG A 50 -15.09 -13.66 -2.54
N SER A 51 -14.67 -14.62 -1.72
CA SER A 51 -14.03 -14.35 -0.43
C SER A 51 -12.70 -13.60 -0.60
N PHE A 52 -11.92 -13.94 -1.63
CA PHE A 52 -10.70 -13.21 -2.00
C PHE A 52 -11.02 -11.74 -2.32
N TRP A 53 -11.98 -11.50 -3.22
CA TRP A 53 -12.35 -10.14 -3.60
C TRP A 53 -12.95 -9.33 -2.44
N ALA A 54 -13.74 -9.95 -1.56
CA ALA A 54 -14.29 -9.29 -0.37
C ALA A 54 -13.20 -8.83 0.60
N VAL A 55 -12.09 -9.57 0.69
CA VAL A 55 -10.91 -9.17 1.48
C VAL A 55 -10.13 -8.07 0.77
N ILE A 56 -9.88 -8.22 -0.54
CA ILE A 56 -9.12 -7.26 -1.36
C ILE A 56 -9.74 -5.86 -1.35
N THR A 57 -11.07 -5.75 -1.44
CA THR A 57 -11.75 -4.44 -1.41
C THR A 57 -11.58 -3.68 -0.10
N ARG A 58 -11.15 -4.36 0.98
CA ARG A 58 -10.87 -3.77 2.31
C ARG A 58 -9.40 -3.44 2.52
N GLN A 59 -8.53 -3.74 1.56
CA GLN A 59 -7.10 -3.49 1.66
C GLN A 59 -6.77 -2.04 1.23
N PRO A 60 -5.72 -1.42 1.79
CA PRO A 60 -5.30 -0.04 1.48
C PRO A 60 -4.58 0.05 0.11
N ILE A 61 -5.18 -0.50 -0.95
CA ILE A 61 -4.63 -0.56 -2.32
C ILE A 61 -4.62 0.83 -2.97
N MET A 62 -5.53 1.73 -2.57
CA MET A 62 -5.59 3.12 -3.04
C MET A 62 -4.68 4.06 -2.23
N GLU A 63 -4.22 3.64 -1.05
CA GLU A 63 -3.41 4.45 -0.14
C GLU A 63 -1.90 4.18 -0.32
N SER A 64 -1.52 2.95 -0.65
CA SER A 64 -0.12 2.56 -0.83
C SER A 64 0.17 1.98 -2.22
N ARG A 65 1.10 2.63 -2.92
CA ARG A 65 1.57 2.21 -4.25
C ARG A 65 2.17 0.80 -4.26
N PHE A 66 2.89 0.41 -3.21
CA PHE A 66 3.48 -0.94 -3.14
C PHE A 66 2.45 -2.01 -2.76
N SER A 67 1.39 -1.65 -2.02
CA SER A 67 0.23 -2.51 -1.84
C SER A 67 -0.51 -2.72 -3.16
N ALA A 68 -0.67 -1.68 -3.99
CA ALA A 68 -1.22 -1.79 -5.34
C ALA A 68 -0.36 -2.64 -6.28
N TRP A 69 0.95 -2.41 -6.32
CA TRP A 69 1.89 -3.20 -7.10
C TRP A 69 1.84 -4.70 -6.74
N LYS A 70 1.87 -5.01 -5.44
CA LYS A 70 1.78 -6.39 -4.96
C LYS A 70 0.40 -6.99 -5.14
N PHE A 71 -0.66 -6.18 -5.13
CA PHE A 71 -1.99 -6.63 -5.49
C PHE A 71 -2.04 -7.09 -6.93
N CYS A 72 -1.52 -6.30 -7.89
CA CYS A 72 -1.45 -6.71 -9.29
C CYS A 72 -0.68 -8.02 -9.44
N HIS A 73 0.47 -8.17 -8.77
CA HIS A 73 1.24 -9.41 -8.80
C HIS A 73 0.47 -10.60 -8.18
N LEU A 74 -0.12 -10.43 -6.99
CA LEU A 74 -0.90 -11.48 -6.33
C LEU A 74 -2.09 -11.91 -7.20
N LEU A 75 -2.83 -10.95 -7.76
CA LEU A 75 -3.95 -11.22 -8.65
C LEU A 75 -3.47 -11.96 -9.90
N HIS A 76 -2.34 -11.59 -10.50
CA HIS A 76 -1.78 -12.32 -11.64
C HIS A 76 -1.54 -13.79 -11.31
N LYS A 77 -0.90 -14.07 -10.16
CA LYS A 77 -0.67 -15.45 -9.69
C LYS A 77 -1.98 -16.19 -9.42
N VAL A 78 -2.98 -15.53 -8.82
CA VAL A 78 -4.31 -16.12 -8.58
C VAL A 78 -5.01 -16.47 -9.90
N LEU A 79 -5.00 -15.58 -10.89
CA LEU A 79 -5.60 -15.84 -12.20
C LEU A 79 -4.90 -16.98 -12.95
N ARG A 80 -3.60 -17.20 -12.68
CA ARG A 80 -2.79 -18.23 -13.32
C ARG A 80 -2.92 -19.61 -12.66
N GLU A 81 -2.86 -19.66 -11.34
CA GLU A 81 -2.68 -20.91 -10.56
C GLU A 81 -3.92 -21.34 -9.76
N ALA A 82 -4.88 -20.44 -9.49
CA ALA A 82 -6.08 -20.80 -8.73
C ALA A 82 -7.12 -21.53 -9.60
N HIS A 83 -8.18 -22.03 -8.95
CA HIS A 83 -9.27 -22.70 -9.66
C HIS A 83 -9.90 -21.79 -10.73
N LYS A 84 -10.35 -22.37 -11.85
CA LYS A 84 -10.91 -21.67 -13.03
C LYS A 84 -12.01 -20.64 -12.73
N CYS A 85 -12.72 -20.80 -11.61
CA CYS A 85 -13.72 -19.83 -11.17
C CYS A 85 -13.12 -18.45 -10.84
N ALA A 86 -11.85 -18.38 -10.47
CA ALA A 86 -11.17 -17.15 -10.12
C ALA A 86 -11.16 -16.15 -11.29
N ILE A 87 -10.88 -16.62 -12.50
CA ILE A 87 -10.93 -15.80 -13.72
C ILE A 87 -12.34 -15.27 -13.95
N GLN A 88 -13.34 -16.16 -13.94
CA GLN A 88 -14.74 -15.80 -14.21
C GLN A 88 -15.30 -14.79 -13.19
N GLN A 89 -14.98 -14.97 -11.91
CA GLN A 89 -15.46 -14.07 -10.86
C GLN A 89 -14.69 -12.74 -10.83
N SER A 90 -13.43 -12.73 -11.27
CA SER A 90 -12.60 -11.52 -11.33
C SER A 90 -13.00 -10.57 -12.47
N LEU A 91 -13.63 -11.06 -13.53
CA LEU A 91 -14.14 -10.23 -14.65
C LEU A 91 -15.03 -9.07 -14.18
N LYS A 92 -15.84 -9.29 -13.14
CA LYS A 92 -16.73 -8.27 -12.55
C LYS A 92 -15.96 -7.09 -11.94
N HIS A 93 -14.69 -7.29 -11.61
CA HIS A 93 -13.83 -6.30 -10.97
C HIS A 93 -12.90 -5.60 -11.97
N SER A 94 -13.04 -5.84 -13.28
CA SER A 94 -12.18 -5.24 -14.33
C SER A 94 -12.15 -3.71 -14.28
N ASN A 95 -13.29 -3.06 -14.05
CA ASN A 95 -13.35 -1.60 -13.90
C ASN A 95 -12.54 -1.13 -12.69
N MET A 96 -12.68 -1.79 -11.54
CA MET A 96 -11.90 -1.47 -10.34
C MET A 96 -10.40 -1.59 -10.58
N ILE A 97 -9.96 -2.66 -11.26
CA ILE A 97 -8.55 -2.87 -11.61
C ILE A 97 -8.04 -1.72 -12.49
N LEU A 98 -8.79 -1.32 -13.52
CA LEU A 98 -8.42 -0.19 -14.39
C LEU A 98 -8.38 1.14 -13.63
N GLU A 99 -9.32 1.40 -12.72
CA GLU A 99 -9.33 2.63 -11.92
C GLU A 99 -8.11 2.72 -10.98
N ILE A 100 -7.66 1.60 -10.39
CA ILE A 100 -6.39 1.55 -9.64
C ILE A 100 -5.22 1.96 -10.56
N GLY A 101 -5.18 1.41 -11.78
CA GLY A 101 -4.17 1.75 -12.77
C GLY A 101 -4.20 3.22 -13.20
N LYS A 102 -5.38 3.82 -13.37
CA LYS A 102 -5.55 5.24 -13.71
C LYS A 102 -5.09 6.13 -12.56
N LEU A 103 -5.53 5.84 -11.34
CA LEU A 103 -5.18 6.60 -10.13
C LEU A 103 -3.66 6.72 -9.98
N TRP A 104 -2.96 5.59 -9.93
CA TRP A 104 -1.51 5.58 -9.77
C TRP A 104 -0.78 6.11 -11.03
N GLY A 105 -1.36 5.91 -12.22
CA GLY A 105 -0.82 6.45 -13.46
C GLY A 105 -0.88 7.98 -13.59
N HIS A 106 -1.77 8.67 -12.88
CA HIS A 106 -1.87 10.14 -12.88
C HIS A 106 -0.79 10.82 -12.04
N LEU A 107 -0.23 10.11 -11.06
CA LEU A 107 0.81 10.64 -10.19
C LEU A 107 2.19 10.73 -10.86
N HIS A 108 2.31 10.22 -12.10
CA HIS A 108 3.52 10.24 -12.94
C HIS A 108 4.79 9.71 -12.24
N ASP A 109 4.65 8.82 -11.26
CA ASP A 109 5.76 8.14 -10.59
C ASP A 109 6.15 6.85 -11.32
N ASP A 110 7.42 6.44 -11.23
CA ASP A 110 7.96 5.31 -12.00
C ASP A 110 7.23 3.98 -11.69
N ILE A 111 6.80 3.78 -10.43
CA ILE A 111 6.02 2.60 -10.05
C ILE A 111 4.54 2.73 -10.42
N GLY A 112 3.96 3.93 -10.42
CA GLY A 112 2.58 4.13 -10.87
C GLY A 112 2.41 3.87 -12.36
N ASN A 113 3.43 4.20 -13.18
CA ASN A 113 3.48 3.77 -14.58
C ASN A 113 3.51 2.24 -14.71
N CYS A 114 4.25 1.54 -13.82
CA CYS A 114 4.23 0.08 -13.76
C CYS A 114 2.85 -0.46 -13.36
N ILE A 115 2.20 0.13 -12.35
CA ILE A 115 0.86 -0.26 -11.87
C ILE A 115 -0.19 -0.04 -12.97
N LYS A 116 -0.12 1.08 -13.70
CA LYS A 116 -0.98 1.38 -14.85
C LYS A 116 -0.84 0.31 -15.95
N ALA A 117 0.39 0.00 -16.35
CA ALA A 117 0.67 -1.03 -17.35
C ALA A 117 0.21 -2.42 -16.88
N TYR A 118 0.42 -2.75 -15.60
CA TYR A 118 0.03 -4.05 -15.05
C TYR A 118 -1.49 -4.19 -14.93
N SER A 119 -2.18 -3.15 -14.49
CA SER A 119 -3.64 -3.14 -14.40
C SER A 119 -4.29 -3.34 -15.78
N LYS A 120 -3.73 -2.71 -16.82
CA LYS A 120 -4.14 -2.95 -18.21
C LYS A 120 -3.93 -4.42 -18.61
N LEU A 121 -2.72 -4.96 -18.39
CA LEU A 121 -2.38 -6.35 -18.69
C LEU A 121 -3.34 -7.35 -18.02
N LEU A 122 -3.67 -7.15 -16.74
CA LEU A 122 -4.58 -8.04 -16.01
C LEU A 122 -5.98 -8.05 -16.61
N VAL A 123 -6.48 -6.88 -17.05
CA VAL A 123 -7.78 -6.77 -17.72
C VAL A 123 -7.73 -7.38 -19.11
N THR A 124 -6.62 -7.21 -19.85
CA THR A 124 -6.38 -7.91 -21.12
C THR A 124 -6.41 -9.43 -20.92
N LYS A 125 -5.76 -9.96 -19.88
CA LYS A 125 -5.83 -11.39 -19.50
C LYS A 125 -7.26 -11.83 -19.23
N LEU A 126 -8.01 -11.07 -18.43
CA LEU A 126 -9.41 -11.40 -18.10
C LEU A 126 -10.29 -11.43 -19.37
N ASN A 127 -10.20 -10.39 -20.21
CA ASN A 127 -10.95 -10.30 -21.47
C ASN A 127 -10.57 -11.42 -22.44
N PHE A 128 -9.27 -11.76 -22.51
CA PHE A 128 -8.80 -12.90 -23.30
C PHE A 128 -9.50 -14.19 -22.87
N HIS A 129 -9.55 -14.49 -21.57
CA HIS A 129 -10.23 -15.69 -21.07
C HIS A 129 -11.77 -15.64 -21.14
N GLU A 130 -12.37 -14.45 -21.16
CA GLU A 130 -13.82 -14.30 -21.37
C GLU A 130 -14.22 -14.77 -22.78
N LYS A 131 -13.45 -14.34 -23.77
CA LYS A 131 -13.61 -14.73 -25.17
C LYS A 131 -13.13 -16.16 -25.44
N ASN A 132 -12.04 -16.58 -24.79
CA ASN A 132 -11.35 -17.85 -25.02
C ASN A 132 -11.43 -18.78 -23.79
N ARG A 133 -12.66 -19.19 -23.41
CA ARG A 133 -12.93 -19.95 -22.17
C ARG A 133 -12.24 -21.32 -22.06
N MET A 134 -11.75 -21.86 -23.17
CA MET A 134 -11.00 -23.12 -23.21
C MET A 134 -9.57 -22.97 -22.67
N TYR A 135 -9.00 -21.76 -22.68
CA TYR A 135 -7.65 -21.56 -22.14
C TYR A 135 -7.68 -21.65 -20.61
N PRO A 136 -6.90 -22.56 -19.99
CA PRO A 136 -6.70 -22.55 -18.56
C PRO A 136 -5.90 -21.31 -18.15
N GLY A 137 -5.95 -20.92 -16.87
CA GLY A 137 -5.21 -19.76 -16.36
C GLY A 137 -3.70 -19.82 -16.60
N SER A 138 -3.14 -21.04 -16.65
CA SER A 138 -1.73 -21.32 -16.96
C SER A 138 -1.36 -21.13 -18.43
N LEU A 139 -2.34 -20.93 -19.32
CA LEU A 139 -2.21 -20.78 -20.78
C LEU A 139 -1.63 -22.00 -21.52
N LEU A 140 -1.41 -23.12 -20.83
CA LEU A 140 -0.95 -24.36 -21.41
C LEU A 140 -2.14 -25.13 -22.01
N ILE A 141 -2.21 -25.16 -23.34
CA ILE A 141 -3.22 -25.91 -24.10
C ILE A 141 -2.56 -26.50 -25.35
N SER A 142 -2.97 -27.71 -25.74
CA SER A 142 -2.44 -28.34 -26.94
C SER A 142 -3.01 -27.68 -28.21
N PHE A 143 -2.20 -27.55 -29.27
CA PHE A 143 -2.69 -26.99 -30.54
C PHE A 143 -3.82 -27.83 -31.15
N SER A 144 -3.84 -29.14 -30.90
CA SER A 144 -4.93 -30.05 -31.30
C SER A 144 -6.27 -29.69 -30.67
N GLU A 145 -6.30 -29.31 -29.39
CA GLU A 145 -7.54 -28.91 -28.72
C GLU A 145 -8.10 -27.61 -29.31
N ILE A 146 -7.23 -26.65 -29.62
CA ILE A 146 -7.63 -25.41 -30.31
C ILE A 146 -8.15 -25.73 -31.71
N ALA A 147 -7.49 -26.63 -32.44
CA ALA A 147 -7.92 -27.01 -33.77
C ALA A 147 -9.30 -27.69 -33.77
N ASN A 148 -9.58 -28.50 -32.75
CA ASN A 148 -10.89 -29.11 -32.55
C ASN A 148 -11.97 -28.07 -32.24
N VAL A 149 -11.68 -27.07 -31.41
CA VAL A 149 -12.66 -26.01 -31.08
C VAL A 149 -12.91 -25.07 -32.27
N ALA A 150 -11.86 -24.74 -33.01
CA ALA A 150 -11.96 -23.92 -34.21
C ALA A 150 -12.83 -24.57 -35.30
N ASN A 151 -12.95 -25.91 -35.31
CA ASN A 151 -13.71 -26.67 -36.31
C ASN A 151 -13.36 -26.26 -37.77
N GLY A 152 -12.11 -25.84 -38.01
CA GLY A 152 -11.66 -25.36 -39.31
C GLY A 152 -12.01 -23.92 -39.67
N ASP A 153 -12.60 -23.13 -38.76
CA ASP A 153 -12.87 -21.71 -38.98
C ASP A 153 -11.57 -20.89 -38.96
N LEU A 154 -11.22 -20.30 -40.11
CA LEU A 154 -10.05 -19.45 -40.27
C LEU A 154 -10.19 -18.11 -39.55
N ASN A 155 -11.40 -17.57 -39.43
CA ASN A 155 -11.63 -16.31 -38.72
C ASN A 155 -11.34 -16.46 -37.23
N PHE A 156 -11.64 -17.63 -36.68
CA PHE A 156 -11.29 -17.95 -35.30
C PHE A 156 -9.78 -17.93 -35.07
N TYR A 157 -8.98 -18.59 -35.93
CA TYR A 157 -7.52 -18.55 -35.82
C TYR A 157 -6.94 -17.15 -36.03
N PHE A 158 -7.50 -16.38 -36.95
CA PHE A 158 -7.10 -15.01 -37.24
C PHE A 158 -7.34 -14.10 -36.01
N GLN A 159 -8.55 -14.14 -35.45
CA GLN A 159 -8.91 -13.37 -34.28
C GLN A 159 -8.10 -13.78 -33.04
N LEU A 160 -7.93 -15.09 -32.81
CA LEU A 160 -7.12 -15.60 -31.70
C LEU A 160 -5.65 -15.14 -31.81
N CYS A 161 -5.11 -15.06 -33.02
CA CYS A 161 -3.76 -14.56 -33.25
C CYS A 161 -3.63 -13.08 -32.86
N VAL A 162 -4.58 -12.23 -33.27
CA VAL A 162 -4.63 -10.81 -32.88
C VAL A 162 -4.73 -10.65 -31.36
N GLU A 163 -5.58 -11.44 -30.70
CA GLU A 163 -5.77 -11.38 -29.25
C GLU A 163 -4.53 -11.83 -28.46
N ILE A 164 -3.81 -12.84 -28.97
CA ILE A 164 -2.52 -13.25 -28.41
C ILE A 164 -1.46 -12.16 -28.60
N PHE A 165 -1.45 -11.49 -29.75
CA PHE A 165 -0.54 -10.35 -29.98
C PHE A 165 -0.84 -9.17 -29.06
N ASP A 166 -2.10 -8.82 -28.84
CA ASP A 166 -2.50 -7.78 -27.89
C ASP A 166 -2.01 -8.10 -26.46
N TYR A 167 -2.15 -9.36 -26.05
CA TYR A 167 -1.67 -9.84 -24.76
C TYR A 167 -0.13 -9.74 -24.69
N LEU A 168 0.60 -10.24 -25.69
CA LEU A 168 2.06 -10.16 -25.75
C LEU A 168 2.55 -8.70 -25.74
N ASP A 169 1.90 -7.79 -26.47
CA ASP A 169 2.23 -6.37 -26.46
C ASP A 169 2.08 -5.73 -25.08
N ASP A 170 1.01 -6.06 -24.35
CA ASP A 170 0.81 -5.56 -22.98
C ASP A 170 1.83 -6.16 -21.98
N ILE A 171 2.23 -7.43 -22.16
CA ILE A 171 3.34 -8.03 -21.39
C ILE A 171 4.63 -7.25 -21.64
N ILE A 172 4.94 -6.98 -22.90
CA ILE A 172 6.15 -6.26 -23.29
C ILE A 172 6.09 -4.80 -22.81
N ALA A 173 4.93 -4.16 -22.83
CA ALA A 173 4.76 -2.80 -22.28
C ALA A 173 5.04 -2.76 -20.78
N LEU A 174 4.57 -3.75 -20.01
CA LEU A 174 4.83 -3.83 -18.59
C LEU A 174 6.31 -4.08 -18.29
N GLN A 175 6.99 -5.00 -18.99
CA GLN A 175 8.41 -5.23 -18.73
C GLN A 175 9.26 -3.99 -19.05
N VAL A 176 8.93 -3.22 -20.11
CA VAL A 176 9.61 -1.94 -20.37
C VAL A 176 9.44 -1.00 -19.18
N ALA A 177 8.22 -0.84 -18.67
CA ALA A 177 7.96 0.03 -17.52
C ALA A 177 8.75 -0.40 -16.27
N VAL A 178 8.83 -1.71 -15.99
CA VAL A 178 9.60 -2.27 -14.85
C VAL A 178 11.10 -2.01 -15.03
N PHE A 179 11.66 -2.26 -16.21
CA PHE A 179 13.08 -2.00 -16.46
C PHE A 179 13.41 -0.52 -16.45
N SER A 180 12.57 0.35 -16.99
CA SER A 180 12.71 1.80 -16.86
C SER A 180 12.74 2.22 -15.39
N SER A 181 11.79 1.71 -14.58
CA SER A 181 11.72 1.98 -13.15
C SER A 181 12.96 1.54 -12.37
N ILE A 182 13.62 0.45 -12.77
CA ILE A 182 14.86 -0.04 -12.13
C ILE A 182 16.08 0.75 -12.61
N ASN A 183 16.15 1.05 -13.91
CA ASN A 183 17.28 1.75 -14.52
C ASN A 183 17.36 3.22 -14.12
N THR A 184 16.22 3.92 -13.98
CA THR A 184 16.15 5.32 -13.54
C THR A 184 16.85 5.52 -12.20
N PHE A 185 16.72 4.56 -11.27
CA PHE A 185 17.30 4.64 -9.92
C PHE A 185 18.49 3.71 -9.70
N ARG A 186 18.97 3.01 -10.74
CA ARG A 186 20.05 2.01 -10.68
C ARG A 186 19.88 1.01 -9.53
N ILE A 187 18.66 0.51 -9.35
CA ILE A 187 18.32 -0.41 -8.25
C ILE A 187 18.93 -1.79 -8.56
N SER A 188 19.70 -2.34 -7.63
CA SER A 188 20.28 -3.68 -7.79
C SER A 188 19.22 -4.78 -7.68
N SER A 189 19.29 -5.77 -8.56
CA SER A 189 18.40 -6.95 -8.57
C SER A 189 18.49 -7.80 -7.30
N MET A 190 19.55 -7.63 -6.50
CA MET A 190 19.76 -8.36 -5.25
C MET A 190 19.18 -7.66 -4.02
N THR A 191 18.71 -6.41 -4.17
CA THR A 191 18.09 -5.67 -3.05
C THR A 191 16.62 -6.04 -2.90
N GLN A 192 16.06 -5.91 -1.68
CA GLN A 192 14.62 -6.18 -1.45
C GLN A 192 13.71 -5.30 -2.34
N ALA A 193 14.10 -4.05 -2.59
CA ALA A 193 13.38 -3.15 -3.49
C ALA A 193 13.47 -3.59 -4.96
N GLY A 194 14.66 -3.99 -5.42
CA GLY A 194 14.84 -4.56 -6.76
C GLY A 194 14.03 -5.83 -6.96
N GLN A 195 14.05 -6.74 -5.99
CA GLN A 195 13.26 -7.98 -6.02
C GLN A 195 11.75 -7.70 -6.00
N CYS A 196 11.29 -6.71 -5.26
CA CYS A 196 9.88 -6.29 -5.26
C CYS A 196 9.39 -5.91 -6.67
N ARG A 197 10.22 -5.16 -7.41
CA ARG A 197 9.91 -4.70 -8.78
C ARG A 197 10.12 -5.81 -9.83
N LEU A 198 11.13 -6.66 -9.66
CA LEU A 198 11.48 -7.72 -10.61
C LEU A 198 10.63 -8.98 -10.49
N ALA A 199 10.13 -9.33 -9.30
CA ALA A 199 9.41 -10.59 -9.07
C ALA A 199 8.23 -10.83 -10.04
N PRO A 200 7.41 -9.82 -10.42
CA PRO A 200 6.36 -10.00 -11.41
C PRO A 200 6.85 -10.47 -12.79
N LEU A 201 8.09 -10.17 -13.18
CA LEU A 201 8.64 -10.61 -14.47
C LEU A 201 8.65 -12.14 -14.61
N ILE A 202 8.69 -12.88 -13.48
CA ILE A 202 8.54 -14.34 -13.49
C ILE A 202 7.19 -14.73 -14.10
N THR A 203 6.10 -14.13 -13.61
CA THR A 203 4.76 -14.38 -14.15
C THR A 203 4.62 -13.94 -15.61
N LEU A 204 5.32 -12.87 -16.01
CA LEU A 204 5.35 -12.42 -17.41
C LEU A 204 6.06 -13.40 -18.33
N ILE A 205 7.18 -13.99 -17.89
CA ILE A 205 7.91 -15.03 -18.65
C ILE A 205 7.04 -16.29 -18.77
N GLN A 206 6.40 -16.69 -17.68
CA GLN A 206 5.53 -17.86 -17.64
C GLN A 206 4.29 -17.74 -18.55
N ASP A 207 3.78 -16.52 -18.79
CA ASP A 207 2.65 -16.28 -19.69
C ASP A 207 3.11 -16.02 -21.12
N SER A 208 4.19 -15.27 -21.33
CA SER A 208 4.70 -14.95 -22.68
C SER A 208 5.21 -16.17 -23.44
N ASN A 209 5.81 -17.15 -22.76
CA ASN A 209 6.34 -18.34 -23.42
C ASN A 209 5.27 -19.20 -24.12
N PRO A 210 4.18 -19.65 -23.45
CA PRO A 210 3.11 -20.39 -24.12
C PRO A 210 2.36 -19.55 -25.16
N LEU A 211 2.21 -18.24 -24.93
CA LEU A 211 1.61 -17.33 -25.92
C LEU A 211 2.47 -17.22 -27.18
N TYR A 212 3.79 -17.16 -27.03
CA TYR A 212 4.73 -17.17 -28.14
C TYR A 212 4.65 -18.49 -28.93
N ASP A 213 4.74 -19.65 -28.27
CA ASP A 213 4.60 -20.95 -28.93
C ASP A 213 3.29 -21.06 -29.71
N MET A 214 2.19 -20.66 -29.08
CA MET A 214 0.88 -20.66 -29.72
C MET A 214 0.82 -19.72 -30.93
N SER A 215 1.40 -18.53 -30.81
CA SER A 215 1.41 -17.55 -31.90
C SER A 215 2.16 -18.06 -33.13
N VAL A 216 3.30 -18.76 -32.94
CA VAL A 216 4.06 -19.38 -34.03
C VAL A 216 3.21 -20.43 -34.74
N ARG A 217 2.57 -21.33 -33.97
CA ARG A 217 1.73 -22.40 -34.54
C ARG A 217 0.52 -21.84 -35.29
N LEU A 218 -0.14 -20.82 -34.76
CA LEU A 218 -1.26 -20.14 -35.41
C LEU A 218 -0.82 -19.44 -36.70
N MET A 219 0.32 -18.76 -36.69
CA MET A 219 0.86 -18.09 -37.87
C MET A 219 1.15 -19.08 -39.01
N PHE A 220 1.78 -20.22 -38.72
CA PHE A 220 1.96 -21.28 -39.72
C PHE A 220 0.63 -21.84 -40.22
N LYS A 221 -0.36 -22.03 -39.35
CA LYS A 221 -1.68 -22.54 -39.74
C LYS A 221 -2.44 -21.57 -40.65
N LEU A 222 -2.36 -20.27 -40.37
CA LEU A 222 -2.95 -19.23 -41.21
C LEU A 222 -2.27 -19.16 -42.57
N HIS A 223 -0.94 -19.26 -42.61
CA HIS A 223 -0.15 -19.31 -43.86
C HIS A 223 -0.40 -20.57 -44.71
N GLU A 224 -0.86 -21.68 -44.10
CA GLU A 224 -1.30 -22.88 -44.85
C GLU A 224 -2.58 -22.63 -45.66
N LYS A 225 -3.43 -21.68 -45.23
CA LYS A 225 -4.81 -21.53 -45.73
C LYS A 225 -5.13 -20.17 -46.34
N LEU A 226 -4.31 -19.14 -46.11
CA LEU A 226 -4.53 -17.78 -46.59
C LEU A 226 -3.39 -17.28 -47.48
N PRO A 227 -3.66 -16.40 -48.47
CA PRO A 227 -2.64 -15.78 -49.30
C PRO A 227 -1.65 -14.92 -48.50
N ASN A 228 -0.43 -14.82 -48.99
CA ASN A 228 0.65 -14.09 -48.32
C ASN A 228 0.32 -12.61 -48.06
N ASP A 229 -0.43 -11.96 -48.95
CA ASP A 229 -0.71 -10.52 -48.84
C ASP A 229 -1.62 -10.18 -47.66
N VAL A 230 -2.58 -11.06 -47.34
CA VAL A 230 -3.56 -10.88 -46.25
C VAL A 230 -2.88 -10.92 -44.88
N LEU A 231 -1.81 -11.71 -44.73
CA LEU A 231 -1.09 -11.89 -43.47
C LEU A 231 0.12 -10.96 -43.31
N SER A 232 0.32 -10.01 -44.22
CA SER A 232 1.44 -9.04 -44.17
C SER A 232 1.54 -8.31 -42.84
N GLY A 233 0.44 -7.69 -42.38
CA GLY A 233 0.40 -7.00 -41.09
C GLY A 233 0.61 -7.93 -39.88
N HIS A 234 0.17 -9.19 -39.95
CA HIS A 234 0.40 -10.18 -38.89
C HIS A 234 1.88 -10.55 -38.78
N ARG A 235 2.57 -10.71 -39.92
CA ARG A 235 4.02 -10.97 -39.94
C ARG A 235 4.82 -9.80 -39.39
N GLU A 236 4.49 -8.58 -39.80
CA GLU A 236 5.17 -7.37 -39.32
C GLU A 236 5.00 -7.22 -37.80
N ARG A 237 3.76 -7.37 -37.31
CA ARG A 237 3.47 -7.32 -35.88
C ARG A 237 4.17 -8.42 -35.10
N PHE A 238 4.14 -9.66 -35.60
CA PHE A 238 4.88 -10.78 -35.00
C PHE A 238 6.38 -10.50 -34.94
N ALA A 239 6.99 -9.99 -36.01
CA ALA A 239 8.42 -9.67 -36.05
C ALA A 239 8.80 -8.61 -34.99
N GLY A 240 7.97 -7.58 -34.83
CA GLY A 240 8.14 -6.57 -33.78
C GLY A 240 8.01 -7.16 -32.37
N ILE A 241 7.01 -8.00 -32.13
CA ILE A 241 6.81 -8.71 -30.85
C ILE A 241 7.99 -9.64 -30.56
N PHE A 242 8.43 -10.43 -31.54
CA PHE A 242 9.56 -11.36 -31.42
C PHE A 242 10.85 -10.63 -31.03
N ALA A 243 11.19 -9.54 -31.73
CA ALA A 243 12.41 -8.77 -31.44
C ALA A 243 12.40 -8.21 -30.00
N ARG A 244 11.27 -7.64 -29.57
CA ARG A 244 11.12 -7.08 -28.22
C ARG A 244 11.05 -8.16 -27.13
N LEU A 245 10.44 -9.31 -27.41
CA LEU A 245 10.37 -10.44 -26.49
C LEU A 245 11.74 -11.12 -26.31
N LYS A 246 12.52 -11.24 -27.40
CA LYS A 246 13.90 -11.70 -27.35
C LYS A 246 14.75 -10.79 -26.47
N LEU A 247 14.67 -9.47 -26.69
CA LEU A 247 15.35 -8.48 -25.86
C LEU A 247 14.92 -8.57 -24.39
N PHE A 248 13.64 -8.80 -24.11
CA PHE A 248 13.14 -9.02 -22.76
C PHE A 248 13.84 -10.21 -22.08
N TYR A 249 13.90 -11.37 -22.71
CA TYR A 249 14.55 -12.55 -22.12
C TYR A 249 16.06 -12.37 -21.98
N GLU A 250 16.71 -11.72 -22.94
CA GLU A 250 18.14 -11.39 -22.88
C GLU A 250 18.48 -10.41 -21.76
N ASN A 251 17.59 -9.45 -21.45
CA ASN A 251 17.77 -8.52 -20.35
C ASN A 251 17.56 -9.16 -18.97
N VAL A 252 16.67 -10.16 -18.88
CA VAL A 252 16.40 -10.88 -17.61
C VAL A 252 17.49 -11.93 -17.32
N ARG A 253 17.98 -12.64 -18.34
CA ARG A 253 18.95 -13.75 -18.18
C ARG A 253 20.21 -13.42 -17.35
N PRO A 254 20.88 -12.26 -17.49
CA PRO A 254 22.08 -11.94 -16.70
C PRO A 254 21.76 -11.55 -15.24
N LEU A 255 20.49 -11.33 -14.88
CA LEU A 255 20.12 -10.89 -13.54
C LEU A 255 20.16 -12.07 -12.56
N GLN A 256 21.07 -11.98 -11.58
CA GLN A 256 21.30 -13.02 -10.58
C GLN A 256 20.04 -13.45 -9.82
N TYR A 257 19.08 -12.56 -9.59
CA TYR A 257 17.82 -12.86 -8.91
C TYR A 257 17.03 -14.01 -9.56
N PHE A 258 17.11 -14.19 -10.88
CA PHE A 258 16.33 -15.18 -11.60
C PHE A 258 17.02 -16.54 -11.71
N HIS A 259 18.35 -16.60 -11.56
CA HIS A 259 19.15 -17.81 -11.77
C HIS A 259 18.66 -19.02 -10.94
N ASP A 260 18.28 -18.76 -9.69
CA ASP A 260 17.84 -19.80 -8.74
C ASP A 260 16.31 -19.95 -8.69
N LEU A 261 15.54 -19.12 -9.40
CA LEU A 261 14.08 -19.14 -9.35
C LEU A 261 13.46 -19.72 -10.62
N ILE A 262 13.98 -19.37 -11.79
CA ILE A 262 13.47 -19.83 -13.09
C ILE A 262 14.58 -20.01 -14.12
N THR A 263 14.39 -20.97 -15.00
CA THR A 263 15.14 -21.05 -16.26
C THR A 263 14.46 -20.19 -17.30
N VAL A 264 15.08 -19.06 -17.65
CA VAL A 264 14.59 -18.14 -18.68
C VAL A 264 14.72 -18.80 -20.07
N PRO A 265 13.64 -18.92 -20.86
CA PRO A 265 13.69 -19.52 -22.19
C PRO A 265 14.68 -18.84 -23.13
N GLN A 266 15.23 -19.61 -24.06
CA GLN A 266 16.05 -19.09 -25.15
C GLN A 266 15.24 -19.12 -26.44
N LEU A 267 14.99 -17.95 -27.01
CA LEU A 267 14.37 -17.83 -28.33
C LEU A 267 15.42 -18.03 -29.44
N PRO A 268 15.01 -18.51 -30.63
CA PRO A 268 15.90 -18.64 -31.79
C PRO A 268 16.60 -17.33 -32.17
N GLU A 269 17.71 -17.41 -32.90
CA GLU A 269 18.44 -16.20 -33.33
C GLU A 269 17.64 -15.33 -34.28
N HIS A 270 16.88 -15.94 -35.20
CA HIS A 270 16.05 -15.27 -36.20
C HIS A 270 14.57 -15.62 -36.01
N SER A 271 13.66 -14.72 -36.42
CA SER A 271 12.23 -15.00 -36.39
C SER A 271 11.88 -16.14 -37.35
N PRO A 272 10.95 -17.06 -37.01
CA PRO A 272 10.51 -18.11 -37.91
C PRO A 272 10.05 -17.57 -39.27
N ASN A 273 10.47 -18.22 -40.36
CA ASN A 273 9.99 -17.86 -41.68
C ASN A 273 8.67 -18.58 -41.99
N PHE A 274 7.55 -17.87 -41.80
CA PHE A 274 6.22 -18.42 -42.03
C PHE A 274 5.88 -18.74 -43.49
N GLN A 275 6.72 -18.32 -44.44
CA GLN A 275 6.57 -18.67 -45.86
C GLN A 275 7.17 -20.05 -46.19
N SER A 276 8.05 -20.57 -45.33
CA SER A 276 8.72 -21.86 -45.50
C SER A 276 8.02 -22.93 -44.64
N GLN A 277 7.36 -23.90 -45.28
CA GLN A 277 6.78 -25.05 -44.55
C GLN A 277 7.86 -25.96 -43.92
N VAL A 278 9.11 -25.90 -44.42
CA VAL A 278 10.25 -26.64 -43.88
C VAL A 278 10.59 -26.13 -42.47
N ASP A 279 10.45 -24.83 -42.23
CA ASP A 279 10.77 -24.19 -40.94
C ASP A 279 9.80 -24.61 -39.83
N PHE A 280 8.55 -24.95 -40.18
CA PHE A 280 7.57 -25.49 -39.22
C PHE A 280 7.99 -26.87 -38.70
N GLY A 281 8.53 -27.73 -39.57
CA GLY A 281 9.01 -29.06 -39.19
C GLY A 281 10.21 -29.04 -38.25
N SER A 282 11.00 -27.96 -38.27
CA SER A 282 12.17 -27.75 -37.40
C SER A 282 11.87 -27.01 -36.09
N TYR A 283 10.63 -26.53 -35.89
CA TYR A 283 10.30 -25.70 -34.74
C TYR A 283 10.20 -26.52 -33.44
N VAL A 284 11.02 -26.16 -32.44
CA VAL A 284 10.99 -26.74 -31.10
C VAL A 284 10.49 -25.68 -30.10
N PRO A 285 9.43 -25.98 -29.31
CA PRO A 285 8.90 -25.05 -28.33
C PRO A 285 9.94 -24.74 -27.23
N PRO A 286 10.21 -23.46 -26.93
CA PRO A 286 11.05 -23.09 -25.79
C PRO A 286 10.38 -23.49 -24.45
N VAL A 287 11.16 -24.02 -23.50
CA VAL A 287 10.64 -24.52 -22.21
C VAL A 287 11.02 -23.59 -21.07
N VAL A 288 10.05 -23.18 -20.24
CA VAL A 288 10.26 -22.50 -18.97
C VAL A 288 10.28 -23.55 -17.86
N HIS A 289 11.36 -23.65 -17.09
CA HIS A 289 11.42 -24.49 -15.88
C HIS A 289 11.47 -23.62 -14.62
N ILE A 290 10.72 -23.99 -13.58
CA ILE A 290 10.67 -23.27 -12.30
C ILE A 290 11.21 -24.24 -11.25
N GLN A 291 12.11 -23.79 -10.39
CA GLN A 291 12.57 -24.61 -9.28
C GLN A 291 11.42 -24.76 -8.27
N SER A 292 11.01 -26.00 -7.99
CA SER A 292 9.96 -26.31 -7.03
C SER A 292 10.45 -25.98 -5.61
N GLU A 293 9.79 -25.05 -4.91
CA GLU A 293 10.01 -24.86 -3.46
C GLU A 293 9.64 -26.17 -2.74
N PRO A 294 10.42 -26.63 -1.73
CA PRO A 294 10.10 -27.82 -0.96
C PRO A 294 8.73 -27.67 -0.30
N ASP A 295 7.89 -28.70 -0.43
CA ASP A 295 6.57 -28.70 0.16
C ASP A 295 6.66 -28.46 1.67
N PRO A 296 5.92 -27.49 2.23
CA PRO A 296 5.75 -27.45 3.68
C PRO A 296 5.11 -28.77 4.10
N VAL A 297 5.59 -29.37 5.18
CA VAL A 297 4.99 -30.54 5.82
C VAL A 297 3.56 -30.16 6.23
N VAL A 298 2.62 -30.41 5.33
CA VAL A 298 1.21 -30.54 5.65
C VAL A 298 1.11 -31.97 6.14
N GLU A 299 0.80 -32.17 7.42
CA GLU A 299 0.57 -33.49 7.98
C GLU A 299 -0.31 -34.31 7.03
N ASP A 300 0.31 -35.35 6.48
CA ASP A 300 -0.26 -36.24 5.48
C ASP A 300 -1.48 -36.93 6.08
N LEU A 301 -2.64 -36.69 5.48
CA LEU A 301 -3.83 -37.50 5.66
C LEU A 301 -3.57 -38.86 5.02
N VAL A 302 -3.21 -39.84 5.86
CA VAL A 302 -3.07 -41.25 5.50
C VAL A 302 -4.40 -41.84 5.02
N ASP A 303 -4.50 -42.09 3.71
CA ASP A 303 -5.44 -43.05 3.11
C ASP A 303 -4.68 -44.38 2.86
N THR A 304 -5.02 -45.44 3.60
CA THR A 304 -4.52 -46.80 3.36
C THR A 304 -5.60 -47.65 2.68
N ASN A 305 -5.39 -47.99 1.40
CA ASN A 305 -6.16 -49.02 0.70
C ASN A 305 -5.40 -50.35 0.75
N SER A 306 -6.11 -51.40 1.16
CA SER A 306 -5.63 -52.75 1.43
C SER A 306 -5.45 -53.61 0.16
N ALA A 307 -4.42 -54.46 0.13
CA ALA A 307 -4.52 -55.84 -0.39
C ALA A 307 -3.24 -56.66 -0.11
N ASN A 308 -3.45 -57.88 0.42
CA ASN A 308 -2.59 -59.07 0.40
C ASN A 308 -1.36 -59.12 1.32
N ASN A 309 -1.46 -59.85 2.44
CA ASN A 309 -1.14 -61.29 2.42
C ASN A 309 -1.48 -61.97 3.76
N ILE A 310 -1.89 -63.22 3.61
CA ILE A 310 -2.36 -64.16 4.62
C ILE A 310 -1.17 -64.81 5.31
N ALA A 311 -1.18 -64.81 6.65
CA ALA A 311 -0.76 -65.88 7.57
C ALA A 311 -0.03 -65.31 8.79
N GLU A 312 -0.80 -64.86 9.79
CA GLU A 312 -0.42 -64.82 11.22
C GLU A 312 -1.66 -64.34 12.01
N GLN A 313 -2.62 -65.24 12.23
CA GLN A 313 -4.02 -64.85 12.50
C GLN A 313 -4.57 -65.13 13.92
N ASP A 314 -3.76 -65.47 14.92
CA ASP A 314 -4.30 -65.77 16.27
C ASP A 314 -3.90 -64.79 17.40
N ASN A 315 -3.07 -63.79 17.14
CA ASN A 315 -2.67 -62.80 18.16
C ASN A 315 -3.22 -61.37 17.94
N ILE A 316 -3.99 -61.14 16.88
CA ILE A 316 -4.45 -59.79 16.47
C ILE A 316 -5.88 -59.47 16.92
N LEU A 317 -6.70 -60.49 17.23
CA LEU A 317 -8.13 -60.26 17.53
C LEU A 317 -8.37 -59.60 18.90
N ILE A 318 -7.55 -59.88 19.91
CA ILE A 318 -7.68 -59.27 21.25
C ILE A 318 -7.22 -57.81 21.22
N GLN A 319 -6.16 -57.50 20.47
CA GLN A 319 -5.65 -56.14 20.29
C GLN A 319 -6.54 -55.27 19.38
N ARG A 320 -7.36 -55.88 18.53
CA ARG A 320 -8.29 -55.17 17.63
C ARG A 320 -9.58 -54.75 18.35
N ILE A 321 -10.03 -55.52 19.34
CA ILE A 321 -11.25 -55.21 20.11
C ILE A 321 -11.00 -54.01 21.04
N ASP A 322 -9.89 -54.01 21.79
CA ASP A 322 -9.48 -52.86 22.64
C ASP A 322 -9.29 -51.58 21.82
N VAL A 323 -8.71 -51.67 20.62
CA VAL A 323 -8.53 -50.48 19.75
C VAL A 323 -9.86 -50.01 19.14
N LEU A 324 -10.81 -50.92 18.89
CA LEU A 324 -12.13 -50.55 18.37
C LEU A 324 -13.05 -49.98 19.45
N GLU A 325 -13.01 -50.47 20.69
CA GLU A 325 -13.74 -49.89 21.83
C GLU A 325 -13.20 -48.49 22.17
N ASN A 326 -11.88 -48.32 22.26
CA ASN A 326 -11.28 -47.00 22.45
C ASN A 326 -11.56 -46.04 21.27
N MET A 327 -11.63 -46.54 20.03
CA MET A 327 -12.04 -45.73 18.87
C MET A 327 -13.54 -45.41 18.84
N ILE A 328 -14.39 -46.24 19.45
CA ILE A 328 -15.83 -45.96 19.58
C ILE A 328 -16.03 -44.90 20.65
N ASP A 329 -15.38 -45.03 21.81
CA ASP A 329 -15.43 -44.02 22.88
C ASP A 329 -14.84 -42.67 22.44
N ASP A 330 -13.69 -42.67 21.76
CA ASP A 330 -13.12 -41.45 21.15
C ASP A 330 -14.08 -40.84 20.12
N LYS A 331 -14.80 -41.66 19.34
CA LYS A 331 -15.79 -41.17 18.38
C LYS A 331 -17.08 -40.70 19.04
N GLU A 332 -17.53 -41.32 20.13
CA GLU A 332 -18.68 -40.86 20.90
C GLU A 332 -18.39 -39.55 21.64
N ASP A 333 -17.18 -39.39 22.17
CA ASP A 333 -16.67 -38.14 22.74
C ASP A 333 -16.51 -37.06 21.69
N THR A 334 -15.99 -37.41 20.52
CA THR A 334 -15.92 -36.50 19.39
C THR A 334 -17.32 -36.11 18.92
N ILE A 335 -18.29 -37.04 18.88
CA ILE A 335 -19.69 -36.76 18.52
C ILE A 335 -20.34 -35.86 19.57
N ARG A 336 -20.08 -36.07 20.86
CA ARG A 336 -20.59 -35.24 21.96
C ARG A 336 -20.01 -33.82 21.91
N GLN A 337 -18.70 -33.68 21.71
CA GLN A 337 -18.04 -32.38 21.50
C GLN A 337 -18.50 -31.69 20.22
N LEU A 338 -18.74 -32.45 19.14
CA LEU A 338 -19.30 -31.91 17.89
C LEU A 338 -20.75 -31.47 18.08
N LYS A 339 -21.56 -32.16 18.89
CA LYS A 339 -22.93 -31.74 19.24
C LYS A 339 -22.94 -30.48 20.09
N GLU A 340 -22.10 -30.38 21.12
CA GLU A 340 -21.97 -29.14 21.92
C GLU A 340 -21.48 -27.97 21.06
N LYS A 341 -20.46 -28.18 20.21
CA LYS A 341 -20.00 -27.15 19.27
C LYS A 341 -21.05 -26.80 18.21
N LEU A 342 -21.89 -27.75 17.81
CA LEU A 342 -23.00 -27.50 16.90
C LEU A 342 -24.07 -26.64 17.57
N ASP A 343 -24.43 -26.91 18.82
CA ASP A 343 -25.39 -26.10 19.59
C ASP A 343 -24.84 -24.69 19.89
N GLU A 344 -23.56 -24.58 20.26
CA GLU A 344 -22.89 -23.28 20.42
C GLU A 344 -22.84 -22.50 19.11
N SER A 345 -22.52 -23.18 18.00
CA SER A 345 -22.48 -22.57 16.68
C SER A 345 -23.88 -22.17 16.19
N LEU A 346 -24.91 -22.96 16.51
CA LEU A 346 -26.32 -22.66 16.21
C LEU A 346 -26.80 -21.45 17.01
N ASN A 347 -26.49 -21.37 18.31
CA ASN A 347 -26.81 -20.23 19.14
C ASN A 347 -26.08 -18.95 18.70
N HIS A 348 -24.80 -19.08 18.32
CA HIS A 348 -24.03 -17.98 17.74
C HIS A 348 -24.61 -17.55 16.39
N PHE A 349 -25.01 -18.49 15.53
CA PHE A 349 -25.64 -18.20 14.24
C PHE A 349 -26.98 -17.47 14.43
N ASN A 350 -27.81 -17.90 15.37
CA ASN A 350 -29.09 -17.25 15.69
C ASN A 350 -28.89 -15.81 16.20
N SER A 351 -27.90 -15.58 17.07
CA SER A 351 -27.55 -14.24 17.56
C SER A 351 -27.01 -13.34 16.44
N LEU A 352 -26.17 -13.91 15.56
CA LEU A 352 -25.61 -13.21 14.43
C LEU A 352 -26.68 -12.89 13.36
N GLU A 353 -27.64 -13.79 13.15
CA GLU A 353 -28.79 -13.56 12.28
C GLU A 353 -29.69 -12.43 12.80
N GLN A 354 -29.94 -12.36 14.12
CA GLN A 354 -30.65 -11.24 14.73
C GLN A 354 -29.91 -9.91 14.54
N THR A 355 -28.58 -9.93 14.68
CA THR A 355 -27.73 -8.74 14.46
C THR A 355 -27.75 -8.29 13.01
N TYR A 356 -27.67 -9.23 12.05
CA TYR A 356 -27.79 -8.90 10.62
C TYR A 356 -29.17 -8.38 10.26
N LYS A 357 -30.25 -8.94 10.82
CA LYS A 357 -31.61 -8.42 10.63
C LYS A 357 -31.72 -6.98 11.14
N HIS A 358 -31.15 -6.67 12.30
CA HIS A 358 -31.10 -5.31 12.83
C HIS A 358 -30.33 -4.36 11.91
N ASN A 359 -29.12 -4.75 11.48
CA ASN A 359 -28.29 -3.94 10.59
C ASN A 359 -28.94 -3.70 9.22
N ILE A 360 -29.68 -4.68 8.67
CA ILE A 360 -30.42 -4.51 7.42
C ILE A 360 -31.51 -3.46 7.59
N VAL A 361 -32.24 -3.46 8.71
CA VAL A 361 -33.28 -2.45 9.00
C VAL A 361 -32.67 -1.05 9.15
N GLU A 362 -31.52 -0.92 9.82
CA GLU A 362 -30.83 0.37 9.92
C GLU A 362 -30.30 0.87 8.57
N LEU A 363 -29.71 -0.01 7.76
CA LEU A 363 -29.25 0.34 6.41
C LEU A 363 -30.42 0.72 5.49
N GLN A 364 -31.56 0.05 5.62
CA GLN A 364 -32.78 0.43 4.89
C GLN A 364 -33.26 1.81 5.31
N ARG A 365 -33.22 2.12 6.62
CA ARG A 365 -33.60 3.44 7.16
C ARG A 365 -32.64 4.55 6.71
N SER A 366 -31.34 4.26 6.66
CA SER A 366 -30.32 5.18 6.14
C SER A 366 -30.47 5.41 4.64
N ASN A 367 -30.71 4.36 3.84
CA ASN A 367 -30.96 4.51 2.40
C ASN A 367 -32.23 5.31 2.12
N THR A 368 -33.29 5.14 2.91
CA THR A 368 -34.52 5.94 2.75
C THR A 368 -34.29 7.41 3.09
N ALA A 369 -33.49 7.72 4.11
CA ALA A 369 -33.07 9.09 4.40
C ALA A 369 -32.24 9.69 3.26
N LEU A 370 -31.24 8.96 2.75
CA LEU A 370 -30.41 9.41 1.63
C LEU A 370 -31.20 9.60 0.32
N CYS A 371 -32.19 8.75 0.06
CA CYS A 371 -33.10 8.92 -1.07
C CYS A 371 -33.92 10.21 -0.94
N ASN A 372 -34.41 10.54 0.25
CA ASN A 372 -35.14 11.78 0.50
C ASN A 372 -34.24 13.02 0.36
N ASP A 373 -33.00 12.95 0.84
CA ASP A 373 -32.01 14.02 0.69
C ASP A 373 -31.63 14.23 -0.79
N LEU A 374 -31.50 13.13 -1.55
CA LEU A 374 -31.25 13.18 -2.98
C LEU A 374 -32.43 13.81 -3.75
N GLU A 375 -33.67 13.51 -3.35
CA GLU A 375 -34.87 14.08 -3.96
C GLU A 375 -34.96 15.59 -3.68
N SER A 376 -34.69 16.01 -2.44
CA SER A 376 -34.59 17.43 -2.06
C SER A 376 -33.46 18.16 -2.80
N SER A 377 -32.31 17.51 -2.98
CA SER A 377 -31.20 18.06 -3.77
C SER A 377 -31.56 18.21 -5.26
N LYS A 378 -32.30 17.27 -5.84
CA LYS A 378 -32.80 17.40 -7.22
C LYS A 378 -33.81 18.55 -7.35
N GLU A 379 -34.68 18.73 -6.37
CA GLU A 379 -35.66 19.82 -6.35
C GLU A 379 -34.98 21.18 -6.24
N THR A 380 -33.97 21.33 -5.38
CA THR A 380 -33.17 22.57 -5.29
C THR A 380 -32.42 22.88 -6.58
N VAL A 381 -31.87 21.87 -7.26
CA VAL A 381 -31.22 22.04 -8.58
C VAL A 381 -32.22 22.43 -9.66
N ALA A 382 -33.43 21.86 -9.65
CA ALA A 382 -34.50 22.26 -10.56
C ALA A 382 -34.92 23.72 -10.33
N ASN A 383 -35.07 24.14 -9.08
CA ASN A 383 -35.39 25.53 -8.72
C ASN A 383 -34.29 26.51 -9.13
N MET A 384 -33.01 26.15 -8.95
CA MET A 384 -31.89 26.96 -9.42
C MET A 384 -31.82 27.04 -10.95
N ARG A 385 -32.17 25.97 -11.66
CA ARG A 385 -32.28 26.00 -13.13
C ARG A 385 -33.40 26.91 -13.59
N MET A 386 -34.57 26.84 -12.97
CA MET A 386 -35.68 27.75 -13.29
C MET A 386 -35.31 29.21 -13.02
N GLN A 387 -34.64 29.52 -11.91
CA GLN A 387 -34.14 30.88 -11.64
C GLN A 387 -33.10 31.32 -12.66
N LYS A 388 -32.20 30.43 -13.07
CA LYS A 388 -31.22 30.72 -14.12
C LYS A 388 -31.93 31.04 -15.45
N ASP A 389 -32.89 30.22 -15.86
CA ASP A 389 -33.62 30.40 -17.11
C ASP A 389 -34.46 31.70 -17.07
N GLU A 390 -35.03 32.04 -15.91
CA GLU A 390 -35.75 33.31 -15.68
C GLU A 390 -34.82 34.53 -15.74
N LEU A 391 -33.60 34.42 -15.18
CA LEU A 391 -32.58 35.46 -15.27
C LEU A 391 -32.01 35.60 -16.69
N GLU A 392 -31.82 34.50 -17.42
CA GLU A 392 -31.40 34.53 -18.84
C GLU A 392 -32.47 35.18 -19.73
N LEU A 393 -33.75 34.94 -19.45
CA LEU A 393 -34.88 35.59 -20.12
C LEU A 393 -34.94 37.10 -19.80
N GLN A 394 -34.65 37.48 -18.55
CA GLN A 394 -34.54 38.89 -18.15
C GLN A 394 -33.32 39.58 -18.80
N LEU A 395 -32.22 38.85 -19.00
CA LEU A 395 -31.01 39.36 -19.66
C LEU A 395 -31.22 39.56 -21.17
N THR A 396 -31.96 38.67 -21.83
CA THR A 396 -32.30 38.81 -23.27
C THR A 396 -33.33 39.89 -23.55
N ASN A 397 -34.26 40.16 -22.61
CA ASN A 397 -35.30 41.16 -22.79
C ASN A 397 -34.86 42.61 -22.49
N ASN A 398 -33.63 42.83 -21.99
CA ASN A 398 -33.18 44.16 -21.57
C ASN A 398 -31.82 44.54 -22.21
N PRO A 399 -31.81 45.18 -23.40
CA PRO A 399 -30.59 45.45 -24.17
C PRO A 399 -29.55 46.34 -23.46
N ILE A 400 -29.95 47.07 -22.41
CA ILE A 400 -29.06 47.92 -21.59
C ILE A 400 -28.16 47.08 -20.67
N LEU A 401 -28.61 45.91 -20.22
CA LEU A 401 -27.84 45.02 -19.35
C LEU A 401 -26.78 44.23 -20.14
N ILE A 402 -27.09 43.83 -21.37
CA ILE A 402 -26.14 43.15 -22.28
C ILE A 402 -24.94 44.08 -22.60
N GLN A 403 -25.20 45.38 -22.83
CA GLN A 403 -24.15 46.38 -23.07
C GLN A 403 -23.23 46.54 -21.84
N LYS A 404 -23.81 46.58 -20.62
CA LYS A 404 -23.05 46.71 -19.36
C LYS A 404 -22.20 45.49 -19.04
N VAL A 405 -22.69 44.28 -19.36
CA VAL A 405 -21.93 43.04 -19.17
C VAL A 405 -20.74 42.99 -20.12
N PHE A 406 -20.91 43.44 -21.37
CA PHE A 406 -19.80 43.52 -22.33
C PHE A 406 -18.74 44.55 -21.91
N GLU A 407 -19.16 45.71 -21.39
CA GLU A 407 -18.26 46.74 -20.86
C GLU A 407 -17.52 46.29 -19.58
N GLU A 408 -18.16 45.49 -18.70
CA GLU A 408 -17.49 44.89 -17.55
C GLU A 408 -16.54 43.75 -17.93
N GLU A 409 -16.90 42.89 -18.88
CA GLU A 409 -16.00 41.85 -19.41
C GLU A 409 -14.76 42.48 -20.05
N GLU A 410 -14.91 43.57 -20.80
CA GLU A 410 -13.78 44.29 -21.41
C GLU A 410 -12.88 44.94 -20.35
N LYS A 411 -13.45 45.53 -19.30
CA LYS A 411 -12.70 46.04 -18.14
C LYS A 411 -11.97 44.94 -17.39
N GLN A 412 -12.58 43.78 -17.23
CA GLN A 412 -11.97 42.65 -16.52
C GLN A 412 -10.84 42.01 -17.35
N LYS A 413 -10.98 41.99 -18.68
CA LYS A 413 -9.90 41.60 -19.62
C LYS A 413 -8.72 42.56 -19.54
N LEU A 414 -8.96 43.86 -19.58
CA LEU A 414 -7.93 44.90 -19.42
C LEU A 414 -7.24 44.86 -18.05
N SER A 415 -7.99 44.56 -16.99
CA SER A 415 -7.44 44.37 -15.63
C SER A 415 -6.58 43.10 -15.54
N SER A 416 -7.00 42.00 -16.17
CA SER A 416 -6.24 40.75 -16.26
C SER A 416 -4.93 40.92 -17.05
N GLU A 417 -4.96 41.66 -18.16
CA GLU A 417 -3.74 42.00 -18.92
C GLU A 417 -2.79 42.90 -18.13
N LYS A 418 -3.31 43.89 -17.38
CA LYS A 418 -2.50 44.71 -16.47
C LYS A 418 -1.86 43.87 -15.37
N PHE A 419 -2.60 42.94 -14.77
CA PHE A 419 -2.08 42.01 -13.76
C PHE A 419 -1.00 41.08 -14.32
N ASN A 420 -1.19 40.55 -15.53
CA ASN A 420 -0.19 39.72 -16.20
C ASN A 420 1.08 40.50 -16.56
N LYS A 421 0.95 41.75 -17.01
CA LYS A 421 2.11 42.64 -17.22
C LYS A 421 2.82 42.95 -15.91
N LEU A 422 2.09 43.22 -14.82
CA LEU A 422 2.67 43.48 -13.51
C LEU A 422 3.37 42.24 -12.95
N LYS A 423 2.82 41.04 -13.17
CA LYS A 423 3.45 39.76 -12.83
C LYS A 423 4.75 39.54 -13.61
N LEU A 424 4.77 39.87 -14.90
CA LEU A 424 5.98 39.84 -15.74
C LEU A 424 7.03 40.83 -15.22
N MET A 425 6.63 42.07 -14.91
CA MET A 425 7.51 43.08 -14.31
C MET A 425 8.06 42.64 -12.96
N TYR A 426 7.23 42.06 -12.09
CA TYR A 426 7.66 41.55 -10.79
C TYR A 426 8.61 40.35 -10.94
N THR A 427 8.40 39.52 -11.96
CA THR A 427 9.32 38.42 -12.30
C THR A 427 10.65 38.97 -12.81
N GLN A 428 10.63 39.99 -13.67
CA GLN A 428 11.83 40.68 -14.14
C GLN A 428 12.61 41.37 -13.00
N ILE A 429 11.93 42.11 -12.12
CA ILE A 429 12.55 42.77 -10.95
C ILE A 429 13.12 41.72 -10.00
N ARG A 430 12.43 40.60 -9.78
CA ARG A 430 12.94 39.51 -8.95
C ARG A 430 14.19 38.88 -9.58
N ASP A 431 14.19 38.67 -10.89
CA ASP A 431 15.32 38.06 -11.60
C ASP A 431 16.51 39.05 -11.68
N GLU A 432 16.26 40.36 -11.82
CA GLU A 432 17.26 41.42 -11.63
C GLU A 432 17.78 41.46 -10.19
N HIS A 433 16.93 41.30 -9.18
CA HIS A 433 17.36 41.25 -7.79
C HIS A 433 18.20 40.00 -7.49
N ILE A 434 17.85 38.85 -8.08
CA ILE A 434 18.65 37.62 -8.00
C ILE A 434 20.00 37.81 -8.70
N ASN A 435 20.03 38.46 -9.86
CA ASN A 435 21.26 38.78 -10.57
C ASN A 435 22.12 39.79 -9.81
N LEU A 436 21.52 40.82 -9.21
CA LEU A 436 22.21 41.79 -8.34
C LEU A 436 22.72 41.13 -7.05
N LEU A 437 22.01 40.15 -6.48
CA LEU A 437 22.49 39.35 -5.35
C LEU A 437 23.66 38.45 -5.75
N ARG A 438 23.64 37.89 -6.97
CA ARG A 438 24.77 37.13 -7.54
C ARG A 438 25.98 38.03 -7.77
N GLN A 439 25.79 39.20 -8.39
CA GLN A 439 26.85 40.19 -8.59
C GLN A 439 27.38 40.73 -7.27
N HIS A 440 26.51 41.02 -6.30
CA HIS A 440 26.92 41.41 -4.94
C HIS A 440 27.70 40.27 -4.26
N GLY A 441 27.34 39.01 -4.49
CA GLY A 441 28.10 37.85 -4.04
C GLY A 441 29.50 37.76 -4.70
N GLU A 442 29.61 38.06 -5.98
CA GLU A 442 30.88 38.13 -6.72
C GLU A 442 31.74 39.33 -6.27
N PHE A 443 31.14 40.51 -6.10
CA PHE A 443 31.80 41.68 -5.51
C PHE A 443 32.23 41.43 -4.07
N THR A 444 31.44 40.72 -3.27
CA THR A 444 31.82 40.35 -1.90
C THR A 444 32.99 39.37 -1.90
N LYS A 445 33.03 38.41 -2.84
CA LYS A 445 34.19 37.53 -3.02
C LYS A 445 35.43 38.30 -3.48
N SER A 446 35.29 39.25 -4.40
CA SER A 446 36.39 40.09 -4.86
C SER A 446 36.89 41.04 -3.77
N LEU A 447 35.98 41.65 -3.00
CA LEU A 447 36.26 42.50 -1.86
C LEU A 447 36.92 41.72 -0.72
N ASN A 448 36.56 40.45 -0.51
CA ASN A 448 37.24 39.60 0.45
C ASN A 448 38.66 39.21 -0.01
N LYS A 449 38.86 38.98 -1.32
CA LYS A 449 40.21 38.80 -1.88
C LYS A 449 41.04 40.07 -1.74
N GLU A 450 40.47 41.24 -2.01
CA GLU A 450 41.13 42.53 -1.80
C GLU A 450 41.41 42.79 -0.32
N LYS A 451 40.47 42.51 0.60
CA LYS A 451 40.69 42.63 2.04
C LYS A 451 41.79 41.68 2.54
N GLN A 452 41.89 40.48 1.97
CA GLN A 452 42.97 39.55 2.28
C GLN A 452 44.33 40.07 1.78
N ALA A 453 44.39 40.59 0.54
CA ALA A 453 45.58 41.26 0.02
C ALA A 453 45.95 42.54 0.80
N ASN A 454 44.95 43.30 1.26
CA ASN A 454 45.15 44.52 2.06
C ASN A 454 45.59 44.19 3.49
N ALA A 455 45.14 43.06 4.05
CA ALA A 455 45.63 42.56 5.32
C ALA A 455 47.09 42.09 5.21
N GLU A 456 47.46 41.40 4.11
CA GLU A 456 48.85 41.02 3.82
C GLU A 456 49.76 42.25 3.61
N LEU A 457 49.29 43.26 2.87
CA LEU A 457 49.98 44.54 2.73
C LEU A 457 50.07 45.29 4.06
N SER A 458 49.03 45.26 4.89
CA SER A 458 49.08 45.89 6.22
C SER A 458 50.05 45.19 7.17
N VAL A 459 50.24 43.87 7.03
CA VAL A 459 51.30 43.12 7.73
C VAL A 459 52.67 43.51 7.20
N GLN A 460 52.86 43.61 5.88
CA GLN A 460 54.11 44.10 5.28
C GLN A 460 54.44 45.54 5.69
N ILE A 461 53.45 46.44 5.76
CA ILE A 461 53.62 47.81 6.27
C ILE A 461 54.02 47.79 7.74
N LYS A 462 53.49 46.85 8.55
CA LYS A 462 53.88 46.68 9.94
C LYS A 462 55.31 46.17 10.09
N ASP A 463 55.72 45.23 9.25
CA ASP A 463 57.09 44.68 9.24
C ASP A 463 58.10 45.72 8.75
N LEU A 464 57.77 46.49 7.71
CA LEU A 464 58.57 47.62 7.24
C LEU A 464 58.63 48.75 8.27
N ASN A 465 57.54 49.08 8.96
CA ASN A 465 57.57 50.06 10.04
C ASN A 465 58.41 49.57 11.24
N ASN A 466 58.43 48.28 11.54
CA ASN A 466 59.31 47.70 12.55
C ASN A 466 60.79 47.74 12.10
N GLU A 467 61.09 47.59 10.81
CA GLU A 467 62.43 47.81 10.27
C GLU A 467 62.84 49.30 10.26
N ILE A 468 61.90 50.21 10.00
CA ILE A 468 62.11 51.66 10.09
C ILE A 468 62.37 52.06 11.54
N LEU A 469 61.61 51.55 12.51
CA LEU A 469 61.84 51.79 13.94
C LEU A 469 63.23 51.31 14.39
N LYS A 470 63.70 50.16 13.91
CA LYS A 470 65.07 49.67 14.16
C LYS A 470 66.15 50.55 13.50
N LYS A 471 65.86 51.18 12.35
CA LYS A 471 66.77 52.14 11.71
C LYS A 471 66.74 53.52 12.39
N ASP A 472 65.59 53.95 12.89
CA ASP A 472 65.45 55.21 13.64
C ASP A 472 66.14 55.15 15.01
N GLU A 473 66.13 54.00 15.70
CA GLU A 473 66.96 53.79 16.90
C GLU A 473 68.47 53.94 16.60
N ASN A 474 68.93 53.44 15.44
CA ASN A 474 70.32 53.65 14.98
C ASN A 474 70.61 55.10 14.56
N ILE A 475 69.62 55.84 14.01
CA ILE A 475 69.78 57.27 13.68
C ILE A 475 69.79 58.14 14.95
N THR A 476 69.04 57.78 16.00
CA THR A 476 69.07 58.52 17.28
C THR A 476 70.41 58.42 18.00
N THR A 477 71.11 57.28 17.88
CA THR A 477 72.46 57.13 18.43
C THR A 477 73.54 57.90 17.63
N GLU A 478 73.36 58.10 16.32
CA GLU A 478 74.20 59.02 15.54
C GLU A 478 73.85 60.51 15.74
N LYS A 479 72.59 60.86 16.01
CA LYS A 479 72.16 62.24 16.29
C LYS A 479 72.77 62.79 17.59
N ASP A 480 72.91 61.96 18.63
CA ASP A 480 73.59 62.33 19.88
C ASP A 480 75.11 62.54 19.70
N ASN A 481 75.72 61.87 18.71
CA ASN A 481 77.12 62.11 18.33
C ASN A 481 77.27 63.39 17.48
N SER A 482 76.28 63.74 16.66
CA SER A 482 76.27 64.97 15.85
C SER A 482 75.93 66.24 16.66
N ALA A 483 75.19 66.12 17.77
CA ALA A 483 74.91 67.23 18.69
C ALA A 483 76.16 67.72 19.44
N LYS A 484 77.11 66.81 19.74
CA LYS A 484 78.42 67.17 20.31
C LYS A 484 79.32 67.92 19.31
N LEU A 485 79.20 67.65 18.01
CA LEU A 485 79.91 68.39 16.95
C LEU A 485 79.32 69.78 16.66
N LEU A 486 78.01 69.97 16.85
CA LEU A 486 77.35 71.27 16.65
C LEU A 486 77.70 72.30 17.73
N GLN A 487 78.07 71.86 18.94
CA GLN A 487 78.57 72.74 20.00
C GLN A 487 80.00 73.25 19.73
N GLU A 488 80.78 72.54 18.90
CA GLU A 488 82.11 72.96 18.42
C GLU A 488 82.00 74.01 17.28
N ILE A 489 80.93 73.96 16.47
CA ILE A 489 80.68 74.86 15.33
C ILE A 489 80.09 76.22 15.76
N GLU A 490 79.27 76.27 16.82
CA GLU A 490 78.73 77.53 17.38
C GLU A 490 79.87 78.44 17.91
N ASN A 491 80.97 77.85 18.40
CA ASN A 491 82.17 78.58 18.83
C ASN A 491 82.91 79.26 17.66
N GLN A 492 82.77 78.78 16.42
CA GLN A 492 83.40 79.36 15.21
C GLN A 492 82.53 80.42 14.52
N LYS A 493 81.23 80.46 14.80
CA LYS A 493 80.25 81.40 14.18
C LYS A 493 80.41 82.85 14.66
N THR A 494 81.04 83.06 15.82
CA THR A 494 81.44 84.38 16.33
C THR A 494 82.49 85.08 15.46
N HIS A 495 83.16 84.36 14.55
CA HIS A 495 84.19 84.92 13.67
C HIS A 495 83.66 85.45 12.33
N SER A 496 82.43 85.13 11.92
CA SER A 496 81.86 85.50 10.61
C SER A 496 80.83 86.63 10.68
N SER A 497 81.03 87.59 11.59
CA SER A 497 80.25 88.83 11.74
C SER A 497 80.60 89.91 10.68
N ASN A 498 81.59 89.65 9.82
CA ASN A 498 82.19 90.69 8.95
C ASN A 498 81.72 90.70 7.48
N LEU A 499 80.76 89.85 7.07
CA LEU A 499 80.30 89.75 5.67
C LEU A 499 78.88 90.34 5.43
N GLU A 500 78.29 90.97 6.44
CA GLU A 500 76.93 91.53 6.45
C GLU A 500 76.74 92.84 5.65
N SER A 501 77.76 93.31 4.93
CA SER A 501 77.73 94.58 4.21
C SER A 501 77.43 94.47 2.70
N ALA A 502 77.47 93.27 2.10
CA ALA A 502 77.42 93.13 0.64
C ALA A 502 76.06 92.71 0.04
N SER A 503 75.09 92.21 0.82
CA SER A 503 73.83 91.69 0.24
C SER A 503 72.65 92.68 0.32
N LYS A 504 72.77 93.77 1.11
CA LYS A 504 71.72 94.80 1.28
C LYS A 504 71.36 95.55 -0.02
N GLU A 505 72.18 95.44 -1.07
CA GLU A 505 71.95 96.11 -2.36
C GLU A 505 71.05 95.32 -3.34
N MET A 506 70.85 94.01 -3.12
CA MET A 506 70.00 93.17 -4.00
C MET A 506 68.50 93.27 -3.69
N LYS A 507 68.14 93.85 -2.54
CA LYS A 507 66.76 93.90 -2.04
C LYS A 507 65.90 94.99 -2.71
N THR A 508 66.52 96.04 -3.24
CA THR A 508 65.83 97.22 -3.81
C THR A 508 65.35 97.06 -5.25
N LYS A 509 65.70 95.98 -5.96
CA LYS A 509 65.25 95.73 -7.35
C LYS A 509 64.07 94.76 -7.47
N TYR A 510 63.80 93.94 -6.45
CA TYR A 510 62.75 92.92 -6.51
C TYR A 510 61.36 93.48 -6.15
N GLU A 511 61.31 94.53 -5.32
CA GLU A 511 60.06 95.19 -4.87
C GLU A 511 59.39 96.04 -5.98
N ALA A 512 60.09 96.36 -7.09
CA ALA A 512 59.53 97.09 -8.23
C ALA A 512 58.82 96.20 -9.27
N ILE A 513 58.96 94.88 -9.20
CA ILE A 513 58.42 93.92 -10.19
C ILE A 513 57.04 93.39 -9.77
N ILE A 514 56.72 93.40 -8.47
CA ILE A 514 55.46 92.86 -7.93
C ILE A 514 54.27 93.81 -8.16
N GLN A 515 54.48 95.13 -8.26
CA GLN A 515 53.41 96.10 -8.50
C GLN A 515 53.00 96.30 -9.98
N LYS A 516 53.64 95.63 -10.94
CA LYS A 516 53.36 95.80 -12.38
C LYS A 516 52.55 94.66 -13.01
N LYS A 517 52.14 93.65 -12.23
CA LYS A 517 51.48 92.43 -12.76
C LYS A 517 49.99 92.31 -12.42
N GLU A 518 49.38 93.32 -11.79
CA GLU A 518 47.99 93.27 -11.34
C GLU A 518 46.99 94.14 -12.13
N THR A 519 47.37 94.91 -13.16
CA THR A 519 46.39 95.69 -13.95
C THR A 519 46.76 95.90 -15.43
N GLU A 520 47.05 94.81 -16.17
CA GLU A 520 46.98 94.80 -17.64
C GLU A 520 46.82 93.35 -18.15
N ASN A 521 45.61 92.79 -18.10
CA ASN A 521 45.09 91.94 -19.18
C ASN A 521 43.57 91.72 -19.08
N LEU A 522 42.82 92.59 -19.75
CA LEU A 522 41.49 92.34 -20.26
C LEU A 522 41.69 92.17 -21.78
N GLU A 523 41.79 90.94 -22.26
CA GLU A 523 41.21 90.47 -23.53
C GLU A 523 41.49 88.97 -23.75
N VAL A 524 40.40 88.21 -23.75
CA VAL A 524 39.96 87.23 -24.76
C VAL A 524 41.03 86.61 -25.69
N HIS A 525 40.86 85.31 -25.95
CA HIS A 525 41.45 84.48 -27.02
C HIS A 525 42.63 83.55 -26.66
N SER A 526 42.36 82.51 -25.85
CA SER A 526 43.11 81.24 -25.88
C SER A 526 42.27 80.05 -26.36
N MET A 527 41.40 80.28 -27.34
CA MET A 527 41.18 79.27 -28.39
C MET A 527 42.51 79.27 -29.17
N VAL A 528 43.31 78.19 -29.15
CA VAL A 528 43.33 77.27 -30.30
C VAL A 528 44.11 75.95 -30.03
N ASN A 529 44.79 75.74 -28.91
CA ASN A 529 45.74 74.61 -28.79
C ASN A 529 45.35 73.40 -27.94
N VAL A 530 44.08 73.22 -27.55
CA VAL A 530 43.61 71.91 -27.03
C VAL A 530 42.36 71.39 -27.79
N LEU A 531 42.10 71.94 -28.98
CA LEU A 531 41.26 71.31 -30.01
C LEU A 531 42.02 70.15 -30.72
N LYS A 532 42.60 69.23 -29.96
CA LYS A 532 43.26 68.04 -30.53
C LYS A 532 43.27 66.77 -29.68
N GLU A 533 42.71 66.77 -28.47
CA GLU A 533 42.74 65.57 -27.60
C GLU A 533 41.36 65.13 -27.06
N SER A 534 40.25 65.79 -27.42
CA SER A 534 38.90 65.27 -27.16
C SER A 534 38.14 64.81 -28.42
N GLU A 535 38.84 64.70 -29.56
CA GLU A 535 38.34 64.05 -30.78
C GLU A 535 38.80 62.58 -30.92
N THR A 536 39.68 62.10 -30.04
CA THR A 536 40.25 60.74 -30.10
C THR A 536 39.50 59.68 -29.28
N GLU A 537 38.58 60.06 -28.39
CA GLU A 537 37.74 59.10 -27.65
C GLU A 537 36.35 58.88 -28.27
N LEU A 538 35.96 59.66 -29.29
CA LEU A 538 34.75 59.41 -30.09
C LEU A 538 35.03 58.50 -31.32
N GLY A 539 36.29 58.19 -31.61
CA GLY A 539 36.72 57.32 -32.71
C GLY A 539 36.74 55.83 -32.36
N THR A 540 37.04 55.47 -31.10
CA THR A 540 37.05 54.08 -30.63
C THR A 540 35.64 53.51 -30.50
N VAL A 541 34.65 54.33 -30.11
CA VAL A 541 33.25 53.90 -30.01
C VAL A 541 32.59 53.75 -31.38
N LYS A 542 32.96 54.55 -32.39
CA LYS A 542 32.47 54.39 -33.77
C LYS A 542 33.02 53.14 -34.47
N LEU A 543 34.27 52.76 -34.19
CA LEU A 543 34.85 51.52 -34.73
C LEU A 543 34.20 50.25 -34.13
N VAL A 544 33.87 50.27 -32.84
CA VAL A 544 33.17 49.14 -32.17
C VAL A 544 31.71 49.02 -32.62
N LEU A 545 31.05 50.13 -32.97
CA LEU A 545 29.68 50.08 -33.53
C LEU A 545 29.66 49.47 -34.94
N ILE A 546 30.60 49.87 -35.80
CA ILE A 546 30.74 49.32 -37.16
C ILE A 546 31.09 47.83 -37.11
N GLU A 547 31.95 47.40 -36.19
CA GLU A 547 32.30 45.98 -36.03
C GLU A 547 31.14 45.12 -35.50
N LYS A 548 30.18 45.73 -34.78
CA LYS A 548 28.97 45.05 -34.28
C LYS A 548 27.84 45.01 -35.32
N GLU A 549 27.69 46.06 -36.12
CA GLU A 549 26.75 46.08 -37.26
C GLU A 549 27.19 45.10 -38.36
N GLN A 550 28.49 44.92 -38.59
CA GLN A 550 29.01 43.97 -39.56
C GLN A 550 28.84 42.51 -39.12
N LYS A 551 29.02 42.19 -37.82
CA LYS A 551 28.74 40.86 -37.26
C LYS A 551 27.25 40.51 -37.20
N LEU A 552 26.36 41.51 -37.15
CA LEU A 552 24.91 41.31 -37.24
C LEU A 552 24.49 41.01 -38.70
N ALA A 553 25.05 41.73 -39.66
CA ALA A 553 24.84 41.48 -41.09
C ALA A 553 25.37 40.10 -41.54
N ASP A 554 26.52 39.65 -41.02
CA ASP A 554 27.07 38.33 -41.31
C ASP A 554 26.19 37.20 -40.74
N ALA A 555 25.58 37.41 -39.56
CA ALA A 555 24.66 36.46 -38.95
C ALA A 555 23.31 36.38 -39.68
N GLU A 556 22.80 37.50 -40.19
CA GLU A 556 21.59 37.56 -41.01
C GLU A 556 21.80 36.91 -42.40
N SER A 557 22.99 37.07 -42.99
CA SER A 557 23.36 36.36 -44.23
C SER A 557 23.41 34.83 -44.04
N LEU A 558 23.96 34.36 -42.92
CA LEU A 558 24.03 32.93 -42.59
C LEU A 558 22.66 32.30 -42.32
N LEU A 559 21.73 33.08 -41.77
CA LEU A 559 20.33 32.67 -41.56
C LEU A 559 19.57 32.60 -42.90
N SER A 560 19.76 33.59 -43.77
CA SER A 560 19.19 33.61 -45.13
C SER A 560 19.70 32.44 -45.99
N ASP A 561 21.00 32.12 -45.92
CA ASP A 561 21.58 30.99 -46.66
C ASP A 561 21.07 29.64 -46.14
N LYS A 562 20.85 29.51 -44.82
CA LYS A 562 20.25 28.31 -44.23
C LYS A 562 18.77 28.17 -44.54
N GLU A 563 18.02 29.26 -44.62
CA GLU A 563 16.62 29.25 -45.07
C GLU A 563 16.51 28.85 -46.55
N LYS A 564 17.45 29.29 -47.38
CA LYS A 564 17.55 28.88 -48.80
C LYS A 564 17.89 27.40 -48.96
N GLU A 565 18.80 26.88 -48.13
CA GLU A 565 19.17 25.45 -48.11
C GLU A 565 17.99 24.57 -47.66
N ILE A 566 17.18 25.03 -46.69
CA ILE A 566 15.97 24.33 -46.26
C ILE A 566 14.89 24.35 -47.36
N ALA A 567 14.74 25.47 -48.07
CA ALA A 567 13.79 25.59 -49.18
C ALA A 567 14.18 24.71 -50.39
N GLU A 568 15.46 24.60 -50.72
CA GLU A 568 15.96 23.69 -51.77
C GLU A 568 15.82 22.21 -51.36
N ASN A 569 16.03 21.87 -50.09
CA ASN A 569 15.83 20.53 -49.57
C ASN A 569 14.33 20.12 -49.55
N LEU A 570 13.43 21.06 -49.29
CA LEU A 570 11.99 20.84 -49.40
C LEU A 570 11.55 20.64 -50.85
N LYS A 571 12.08 21.44 -51.78
CA LYS A 571 11.78 21.32 -53.21
C LYS A 571 12.29 20.00 -53.80
N THR A 572 13.49 19.56 -53.43
CA THR A 572 14.04 18.26 -53.85
C THR A 572 13.27 17.08 -53.25
N TYR A 573 12.71 17.22 -52.03
CA TYR A 573 11.83 16.21 -51.46
C TYR A 573 10.47 16.12 -52.17
N GLU A 574 9.88 17.26 -52.54
CA GLU A 574 8.63 17.32 -53.28
C GLU A 574 8.77 16.76 -54.71
N GLU A 575 9.88 17.07 -55.40
CA GLU A 575 10.20 16.51 -56.71
C GLU A 575 10.38 14.99 -56.66
N LYS A 576 11.03 14.46 -55.60
CA LYS A 576 11.22 13.02 -55.40
C LYS A 576 9.90 12.29 -55.08
N ASN A 577 8.99 12.95 -54.38
CA ASN A 577 7.65 12.41 -54.10
C ASN A 577 6.76 12.39 -55.35
N PHE A 578 6.89 13.39 -56.23
CA PHE A 578 6.19 13.41 -57.50
C PHE A 578 6.72 12.31 -58.45
N GLU A 579 8.04 12.07 -58.45
CA GLU A 579 8.66 10.99 -59.23
C GLU A 579 8.26 9.59 -58.74
N LEU A 580 8.13 9.40 -57.41
CA LEU A 580 7.63 8.15 -56.81
C LEU A 580 6.14 7.91 -57.12
N SER A 581 5.33 8.97 -57.12
CA SER A 581 3.91 8.90 -57.51
C SER A 581 3.73 8.53 -58.99
N ALA A 582 4.54 9.11 -59.88
CA ALA A 582 4.54 8.77 -61.31
C ALA A 582 5.02 7.33 -61.57
N LYS A 583 6.02 6.84 -60.82
CA LYS A 583 6.48 5.44 -60.89
C LYS A 583 5.44 4.44 -60.42
N ASN A 584 4.70 4.75 -59.35
CA ASN A 584 3.64 3.88 -58.84
C ASN A 584 2.46 3.78 -59.82
N LYS A 585 2.10 4.89 -60.49
CA LYS A 585 1.06 4.89 -61.51
C LYS A 585 1.46 4.10 -62.78
N ALA A 586 2.73 4.16 -63.18
CA ALA A 586 3.24 3.34 -64.29
C ALA A 586 3.33 1.84 -63.92
N LEU A 587 3.59 1.50 -62.66
CA LEU A 587 3.62 0.12 -62.17
C LEU A 587 2.21 -0.51 -62.16
N GLU A 588 1.18 0.26 -61.79
CA GLU A 588 -0.23 -0.16 -61.85
C GLU A 588 -0.71 -0.44 -63.29
N GLU A 589 -0.35 0.42 -64.26
CA GLU A 589 -0.70 0.20 -65.67
C GLU A 589 0.01 -1.00 -66.30
N THR A 590 1.17 -1.41 -65.74
CA THR A 590 1.92 -2.60 -66.19
C THR A 590 1.34 -3.89 -65.58
N LEU A 591 0.90 -3.85 -64.32
CA LEU A 591 0.23 -4.97 -63.63
C LEU A 591 -1.16 -5.30 -64.21
N GLN A 592 -1.88 -4.30 -64.75
CA GLN A 592 -3.16 -4.51 -65.43
C GLN A 592 -3.00 -5.28 -66.76
N LYS A 593 -1.92 -5.04 -67.51
CA LYS A 593 -1.64 -5.73 -68.78
C LYS A 593 -1.15 -7.18 -68.59
N ASP A 594 -0.39 -7.46 -67.54
CA ASP A 594 0.08 -8.82 -67.22
C ASP A 594 -1.05 -9.72 -66.68
N SER A 595 -2.07 -9.13 -66.05
CA SER A 595 -3.29 -9.83 -65.62
C SER A 595 -4.13 -10.34 -66.80
N GLU A 596 -4.25 -9.56 -67.88
CA GLU A 596 -5.01 -9.94 -69.08
C GLU A 596 -4.27 -10.98 -69.94
N ALA A 597 -2.94 -10.96 -69.98
CA ALA A 597 -2.13 -11.98 -70.68
C ALA A 597 -2.18 -13.35 -69.98
N SER A 598 -2.23 -13.37 -68.64
CA SER A 598 -2.30 -14.61 -67.84
C SER A 598 -3.66 -15.30 -67.91
N ARG A 599 -4.73 -14.56 -68.21
CA ARG A 599 -6.10 -15.09 -68.39
C ARG A 599 -6.29 -15.80 -69.74
N GLY A 600 -5.46 -15.52 -70.75
CA GLY A 600 -5.49 -16.18 -72.06
C GLY A 600 -4.86 -17.58 -72.08
N LEU A 601 -3.83 -17.83 -71.27
CA LEU A 601 -3.12 -19.12 -71.23
C LEU A 601 -3.85 -20.22 -70.44
N LEU A 602 -4.73 -19.85 -69.51
CA LEU A 602 -5.52 -20.80 -68.70
C LEU A 602 -6.66 -21.48 -69.47
N VAL A 603 -7.26 -20.78 -70.45
CA VAL A 603 -8.34 -21.33 -71.29
C VAL A 603 -7.82 -22.39 -72.30
N GLU A 604 -6.53 -22.33 -72.66
CA GLU A 604 -5.90 -23.31 -73.55
C GLU A 604 -5.45 -24.59 -72.83
N THR A 605 -5.21 -24.52 -71.51
CA THR A 605 -4.88 -25.68 -70.67
C THR A 605 -6.09 -26.47 -70.20
N GLU A 606 -7.26 -25.83 -70.06
CA GLU A 606 -8.52 -26.48 -69.67
C GLU A 606 -9.08 -27.39 -70.77
N ASN A 607 -8.92 -27.00 -72.03
CA ASN A 607 -9.40 -27.80 -73.17
C ASN A 607 -8.54 -29.05 -73.47
N LYS A 608 -7.29 -29.12 -72.99
CA LYS A 608 -6.40 -30.29 -73.18
C LYS A 608 -6.58 -31.40 -72.12
N LEU A 609 -7.28 -31.12 -71.01
CA LEU A 609 -7.56 -32.07 -69.94
C LEU A 609 -8.89 -32.83 -70.12
N LYS A 610 -9.84 -32.27 -70.88
CA LYS A 610 -11.15 -32.88 -71.15
C LYS A 610 -11.12 -33.98 -72.21
N ASP A 611 -10.11 -33.98 -73.09
CA ASP A 611 -9.92 -35.00 -74.13
C ASP A 611 -9.21 -36.29 -73.65
N LYS A 612 -8.60 -36.27 -72.45
CA LYS A 612 -7.92 -37.45 -71.87
C LYS A 612 -8.83 -38.33 -71.00
N GLU A 613 -10.00 -37.84 -70.59
CA GLU A 613 -10.93 -38.56 -69.72
C GLU A 613 -11.84 -39.52 -70.51
N ASN A 614 -12.12 -39.22 -71.78
CA ASN A 614 -12.98 -40.04 -72.66
C ASN A 614 -12.25 -41.19 -73.37
N ALA A 615 -10.95 -41.41 -73.13
CA ALA A 615 -10.16 -42.42 -73.82
C ALA A 615 -9.87 -43.71 -73.00
N LEU A 616 -10.42 -43.85 -71.78
CA LEU A 616 -10.18 -45.04 -70.93
C LEU A 616 -11.46 -45.81 -70.54
N GLN A 617 -12.51 -45.71 -71.36
CA GLN A 617 -13.73 -46.52 -71.28
C GLN A 617 -13.75 -47.70 -72.28
N VAL A 618 -12.62 -48.14 -72.85
CA VAL A 618 -12.59 -49.23 -73.85
C VAL A 618 -11.35 -50.13 -73.76
N ILE A 619 -11.01 -50.67 -72.58
CA ILE A 619 -10.15 -51.85 -72.51
C ILE A 619 -10.77 -52.89 -71.55
N LEU A 620 -11.55 -53.79 -72.18
CA LEU A 620 -11.50 -55.23 -71.97
C LEU A 620 -12.20 -55.84 -70.73
N LEU A 621 -13.52 -56.01 -70.89
CA LEU A 621 -14.20 -57.30 -70.67
C LEU A 621 -13.34 -58.47 -71.20
N GLU A 622 -13.00 -59.47 -70.37
CA GLU A 622 -12.94 -60.91 -70.73
C GLU A 622 -12.31 -61.78 -69.63
N LYS A 623 -13.13 -62.33 -68.71
CA LYS A 623 -13.06 -63.71 -68.17
C LYS A 623 -13.96 -63.88 -66.94
N LEU A 624 -15.18 -64.40 -67.16
CA LEU A 624 -15.80 -65.54 -66.45
C LEU A 624 -17.34 -65.47 -66.52
N VAL A 625 -17.85 -65.81 -67.70
CA VAL A 625 -19.25 -66.20 -67.99
C VAL A 625 -19.32 -67.73 -68.10
N SER A 626 -19.16 -68.45 -66.99
CA SER A 626 -19.45 -69.92 -66.93
C SER A 626 -19.22 -70.32 -65.48
N ASP A 627 -20.17 -70.75 -64.66
CA ASP A 627 -21.35 -71.56 -64.94
C ASP A 627 -22.39 -71.36 -63.83
N VAL A 628 -23.51 -70.72 -64.17
CA VAL A 628 -24.77 -70.84 -63.44
C VAL A 628 -25.90 -70.89 -64.46
N GLN A 629 -26.28 -72.08 -64.94
CA GLN A 629 -27.70 -72.34 -65.25
C GLN A 629 -27.97 -73.82 -65.61
N GLY A 630 -28.77 -74.49 -64.80
CA GLY A 630 -29.23 -75.86 -65.01
C GLY A 630 -30.32 -76.31 -64.02
N SER A 631 -31.29 -75.42 -63.77
CA SER A 631 -32.73 -75.70 -63.50
C SER A 631 -33.11 -77.20 -63.43
N LEU A 632 -33.65 -77.78 -62.35
CA LEU A 632 -34.75 -77.37 -61.46
C LEU A 632 -36.04 -76.98 -62.21
N SER A 633 -36.59 -77.93 -62.99
CA SER A 633 -37.87 -77.77 -63.69
C SER A 633 -38.48 -79.10 -64.21
N VAL A 634 -38.57 -80.22 -63.45
CA VAL A 634 -39.39 -81.38 -63.92
C VAL A 634 -39.98 -82.22 -62.77
N LYS A 635 -40.77 -81.61 -61.87
CA LYS A 635 -41.52 -82.35 -60.83
C LYS A 635 -43.02 -82.53 -61.11
N GLU A 636 -43.51 -82.24 -62.30
CA GLU A 636 -44.96 -82.01 -62.51
C GLU A 636 -45.69 -82.97 -63.47
N ASN A 637 -45.08 -84.05 -63.95
CA ASN A 637 -45.78 -85.05 -64.79
C ASN A 637 -45.67 -86.47 -64.20
N GLU A 638 -45.80 -86.67 -62.89
CA GLU A 638 -47.07 -87.01 -62.24
C GLU A 638 -47.86 -88.14 -62.94
N VAL A 639 -48.04 -89.21 -62.16
CA VAL A 639 -49.36 -89.74 -61.82
C VAL A 639 -50.13 -90.58 -62.84
N ILE A 640 -49.90 -90.48 -64.16
CA ILE A 640 -50.91 -91.01 -65.09
C ILE A 640 -50.78 -92.49 -65.50
N GLU A 641 -49.61 -93.13 -65.53
CA GLU A 641 -49.54 -94.58 -65.87
C GLU A 641 -49.24 -95.51 -64.67
N ASN A 642 -49.72 -95.08 -63.50
CA ASN A 642 -50.05 -95.91 -62.32
C ASN A 642 -51.07 -97.05 -62.61
N GLN A 643 -51.40 -97.33 -63.87
CA GLN A 643 -52.44 -98.27 -64.28
C GLN A 643 -51.90 -99.60 -64.85
N LYS A 644 -50.69 -99.64 -65.42
CA LYS A 644 -50.00 -100.92 -65.68
C LYS A 644 -49.43 -101.56 -64.41
N ALA A 645 -49.30 -100.74 -63.37
CA ALA A 645 -48.92 -101.07 -61.99
C ALA A 645 -49.86 -102.06 -61.26
N HIS A 646 -50.90 -102.59 -61.89
CA HIS A 646 -51.77 -103.62 -61.28
C HIS A 646 -51.46 -105.04 -61.78
N GLU A 647 -50.96 -105.20 -63.01
CA GLU A 647 -50.56 -106.51 -63.57
C GLU A 647 -49.15 -106.92 -63.11
N GLU A 648 -48.24 -105.95 -62.94
CA GLU A 648 -46.99 -106.15 -62.20
C GLU A 648 -47.23 -106.57 -60.75
N LYS A 649 -48.39 -106.25 -60.16
CA LYS A 649 -48.68 -106.41 -58.73
C LYS A 649 -48.85 -107.86 -58.29
N TYR A 650 -49.34 -108.74 -59.16
CA TYR A 650 -49.51 -110.17 -58.87
C TYR A 650 -48.19 -110.96 -59.02
N CYS A 651 -47.37 -110.57 -60.00
CA CYS A 651 -46.02 -111.13 -60.18
C CYS A 651 -45.04 -110.57 -59.12
N GLN A 652 -45.21 -109.31 -58.70
CA GLN A 652 -44.52 -108.71 -57.55
C GLN A 652 -44.91 -109.37 -56.23
N LEU A 653 -46.13 -109.89 -56.03
CA LEU A 653 -46.52 -110.56 -54.79
C LEU A 653 -45.77 -111.90 -54.59
N SER A 654 -45.48 -112.62 -55.67
CA SER A 654 -44.71 -113.86 -55.62
C SER A 654 -43.22 -113.63 -55.39
N ILE A 655 -42.65 -112.57 -55.98
CA ILE A 655 -41.26 -112.13 -55.71
C ILE A 655 -41.16 -111.54 -54.29
N LYS A 656 -42.14 -110.75 -53.85
CA LYS A 656 -42.23 -110.22 -52.48
C LYS A 656 -42.30 -111.32 -51.43
N HIS A 657 -42.97 -112.44 -51.68
CA HIS A 657 -43.07 -113.49 -50.67
C HIS A 657 -41.69 -114.12 -50.40
N LYS A 658 -40.86 -114.27 -51.44
CA LYS A 658 -39.51 -114.81 -51.37
C LYS A 658 -38.50 -113.78 -50.81
N GLU A 659 -38.66 -112.51 -51.17
CA GLU A 659 -37.92 -111.40 -50.56
C GLU A 659 -38.30 -111.20 -49.08
N LEU A 660 -39.57 -111.41 -48.70
CA LEU A 660 -40.02 -111.31 -47.30
C LEU A 660 -39.39 -112.40 -46.44
N GLU A 661 -39.19 -113.62 -46.94
CA GLU A 661 -38.48 -114.68 -46.19
C GLU A 661 -37.00 -114.32 -45.97
N GLU A 662 -36.30 -113.83 -47.01
CA GLU A 662 -34.91 -113.37 -46.86
C GLU A 662 -34.80 -112.11 -45.97
N THR A 663 -35.81 -111.22 -45.99
CA THR A 663 -35.85 -110.04 -45.13
C THR A 663 -36.19 -110.42 -43.70
N LEU A 664 -37.08 -111.39 -43.46
CA LEU A 664 -37.41 -111.89 -42.12
C LEU A 664 -36.19 -112.54 -41.45
N GLU A 665 -35.36 -113.25 -42.21
CA GLU A 665 -34.12 -113.88 -41.74
C GLU A 665 -33.01 -112.83 -41.46
N LYS A 666 -32.95 -111.77 -42.27
CA LYS A 666 -32.06 -110.61 -42.03
C LYS A 666 -32.51 -109.77 -40.83
N ASP A 667 -33.82 -109.60 -40.64
CA ASP A 667 -34.42 -108.84 -39.55
C ASP A 667 -34.35 -109.61 -38.22
N THR A 668 -34.48 -110.94 -38.23
CA THR A 668 -34.22 -111.75 -37.02
C THR A 668 -32.76 -111.72 -36.61
N LYS A 669 -31.82 -111.66 -37.56
CA LYS A 669 -30.40 -111.45 -37.27
C LYS A 669 -30.10 -110.04 -36.74
N ALA A 670 -30.67 -109.00 -37.36
CA ALA A 670 -30.51 -107.62 -36.91
C ALA A 670 -31.19 -107.33 -35.56
N LEU A 671 -32.32 -107.99 -35.26
CA LEU A 671 -32.97 -107.91 -33.94
C LEU A 671 -32.14 -108.61 -32.87
N ARG A 672 -31.45 -109.71 -33.20
CA ARG A 672 -30.55 -110.42 -32.28
C ARG A 672 -29.28 -109.60 -31.99
N ASP A 673 -28.68 -108.97 -33.01
CA ASP A 673 -27.56 -108.04 -32.83
C ASP A 673 -27.95 -106.78 -32.02
N LYS A 674 -29.19 -106.28 -32.17
CA LYS A 674 -29.72 -105.17 -31.37
C LYS A 674 -30.06 -105.58 -29.93
N LEU A 675 -30.48 -106.83 -29.70
CA LEU A 675 -30.73 -107.37 -28.37
C LEU A 675 -29.41 -107.52 -27.61
N ASP A 676 -28.37 -108.07 -28.23
CA ASP A 676 -27.04 -108.21 -27.63
C ASP A 676 -26.41 -106.83 -27.32
N ALA A 677 -26.61 -105.84 -28.20
CA ALA A 677 -26.19 -104.46 -27.97
C ALA A 677 -27.00 -103.76 -26.84
N ALA A 678 -28.27 -104.12 -26.66
CA ALA A 678 -29.11 -103.62 -25.57
C ALA A 678 -28.73 -104.26 -24.23
N GLU A 679 -28.44 -105.56 -24.19
CA GLU A 679 -27.95 -106.27 -22.99
C GLU A 679 -26.59 -105.72 -22.54
N SER A 680 -25.66 -105.46 -23.47
CA SER A 680 -24.37 -104.83 -23.16
C SER A 680 -24.53 -103.42 -22.57
N LYS A 681 -25.49 -102.62 -23.07
CA LYS A 681 -25.81 -101.30 -22.51
C LYS A 681 -26.52 -101.38 -21.15
N LEU A 682 -27.31 -102.43 -20.91
CA LEU A 682 -27.97 -102.66 -19.63
C LEU A 682 -26.94 -103.02 -18.55
N GLN A 683 -25.95 -103.86 -18.88
CA GLN A 683 -24.82 -104.20 -18.02
C GLN A 683 -23.95 -102.98 -17.68
N GLN A 684 -23.70 -102.09 -18.66
CA GLN A 684 -23.03 -100.81 -18.41
C GLN A 684 -23.85 -99.87 -17.49
N ARG A 685 -25.19 -99.90 -17.57
CA ARG A 685 -26.04 -99.12 -16.67
C ARG A 685 -26.09 -99.71 -15.26
N GLU A 686 -26.13 -101.03 -15.09
CA GLU A 686 -26.09 -101.68 -13.77
C GLU A 686 -24.79 -101.40 -13.02
N THR A 687 -23.66 -101.47 -13.71
CA THR A 687 -22.34 -101.11 -13.15
C THR A 687 -22.25 -99.62 -12.79
N ALA A 688 -22.86 -98.73 -13.58
CA ALA A 688 -22.96 -97.31 -13.22
C ALA A 688 -23.89 -97.06 -12.01
N LEU A 689 -24.99 -97.82 -11.88
CA LEU A 689 -25.92 -97.74 -10.75
C LEU A 689 -25.26 -98.17 -9.45
N GLN A 690 -24.48 -99.26 -9.47
CA GLN A 690 -23.65 -99.68 -8.33
C GLN A 690 -22.63 -98.62 -7.91
N LEU A 691 -22.02 -97.91 -8.87
CA LEU A 691 -21.07 -96.83 -8.58
C LEU A 691 -21.76 -95.62 -7.90
N ILE A 692 -23.00 -95.31 -8.33
CA ILE A 692 -23.83 -94.25 -7.74
C ILE A 692 -24.32 -94.64 -6.35
N GLU A 693 -24.73 -95.89 -6.12
CA GLU A 693 -25.12 -96.38 -4.79
C GLU A 693 -23.95 -96.32 -3.80
N THR A 694 -22.73 -96.63 -4.25
CA THR A 694 -21.51 -96.54 -3.43
C THR A 694 -21.15 -95.09 -3.08
N SER A 695 -21.45 -94.13 -3.95
CA SER A 695 -21.23 -92.71 -3.68
C SER A 695 -22.34 -92.09 -2.82
N LEU A 696 -23.58 -92.56 -2.92
CA LEU A 696 -24.68 -92.17 -2.02
C LEU A 696 -24.42 -92.60 -0.58
N ALA A 697 -23.81 -93.78 -0.36
CA ALA A 697 -23.41 -94.25 0.96
C ALA A 697 -22.38 -93.33 1.62
N LYS A 698 -21.37 -92.85 0.87
CA LYS A 698 -20.35 -91.89 1.37
C LYS A 698 -20.95 -90.54 1.74
N VAL A 699 -21.88 -90.02 0.94
CA VAL A 699 -22.59 -88.77 1.25
C VAL A 699 -23.45 -88.90 2.51
N SER A 700 -24.02 -90.09 2.77
CA SER A 700 -24.76 -90.33 4.01
C SER A 700 -23.87 -90.33 5.26
N GLU A 701 -22.63 -90.81 5.14
CA GLU A 701 -21.63 -90.79 6.21
C GLU A 701 -21.15 -89.36 6.50
N GLU A 702 -20.91 -88.56 5.46
CA GLU A 702 -20.56 -87.13 5.59
C GLU A 702 -21.69 -86.33 6.23
N LYS A 703 -22.96 -86.63 5.90
CA LYS A 703 -24.12 -86.00 6.53
C LYS A 703 -24.15 -86.21 8.05
N VAL A 704 -23.93 -87.44 8.52
CA VAL A 704 -23.90 -87.76 9.95
C VAL A 704 -22.74 -87.06 10.66
N SER A 705 -21.59 -86.93 10.00
CA SER A 705 -20.44 -86.16 10.51
C SER A 705 -20.77 -84.66 10.65
N THR A 706 -21.44 -84.07 9.66
CA THR A 706 -21.85 -82.66 9.71
C THR A 706 -22.93 -82.37 10.75
N GLU A 707 -23.89 -83.28 10.96
CA GLU A 707 -24.91 -83.14 12.00
C GLU A 707 -24.31 -83.17 13.42
N LYS A 708 -23.27 -83.99 13.62
CA LYS A 708 -22.51 -84.01 14.89
C LYS A 708 -21.72 -82.71 15.12
N CYS A 709 -21.08 -82.17 14.08
CA CYS A 709 -20.36 -80.90 14.14
C CYS A 709 -21.29 -79.72 14.45
N LEU A 710 -22.52 -79.72 13.90
CA LEU A 710 -23.54 -78.70 14.18
C LEU A 710 -23.96 -78.70 15.66
N SER A 711 -24.12 -79.89 16.25
CA SER A 711 -24.45 -80.05 17.68
C SER A 711 -23.34 -79.50 18.60
N ASP A 712 -22.07 -79.74 18.26
CA ASP A 712 -20.94 -79.25 19.04
C ASP A 712 -20.82 -77.72 18.97
N VAL A 713 -21.11 -77.11 17.81
CA VAL A 713 -21.15 -75.66 17.63
C VAL A 713 -22.31 -75.01 18.41
N GLN A 714 -23.47 -75.66 18.49
CA GLN A 714 -24.59 -75.16 19.30
C GLN A 714 -24.28 -75.15 20.81
N ILE A 715 -23.52 -76.12 21.30
CA ILE A 715 -23.07 -76.15 22.70
C ILE A 715 -22.05 -75.03 22.97
N GLN A 716 -21.13 -74.77 22.02
CA GLN A 716 -20.17 -73.66 22.10
C GLN A 716 -20.85 -72.30 22.12
N LEU A 717 -21.89 -72.09 21.29
CA LEU A 717 -22.69 -70.85 21.28
C LEU A 717 -23.37 -70.58 22.61
N LYS A 718 -23.98 -71.61 23.22
CA LYS A 718 -24.65 -71.46 24.52
C LYS A 718 -23.69 -71.06 25.64
N LYS A 719 -22.46 -71.59 25.63
CA LYS A 719 -21.41 -71.20 26.58
C LYS A 719 -20.92 -69.77 26.34
N ARG A 720 -20.80 -69.35 25.08
CA ARG A 720 -20.44 -67.97 24.72
C ARG A 720 -21.52 -66.97 25.15
N ASP A 721 -22.79 -67.32 25.05
CA ASP A 721 -23.90 -66.46 25.52
C ASP A 721 -23.86 -66.26 27.04
N GLU A 722 -23.56 -67.30 27.82
CA GLU A 722 -23.40 -67.20 29.28
C GLU A 722 -22.22 -66.28 29.67
N GLU A 723 -21.09 -66.39 28.95
CA GLU A 723 -19.94 -65.50 29.14
C GLU A 723 -20.26 -64.05 28.75
N LEU A 724 -21.07 -63.83 27.71
CA LEU A 724 -21.52 -62.51 27.26
C LEU A 724 -22.44 -61.83 28.29
N VAL A 725 -23.32 -62.60 28.94
CA VAL A 725 -24.15 -62.09 30.05
C VAL A 725 -23.28 -61.67 31.24
N THR A 726 -22.24 -62.43 31.57
CA THR A 726 -21.31 -62.03 32.66
C THR A 726 -20.51 -60.77 32.31
N ALA A 727 -20.07 -60.62 31.05
CA ALA A 727 -19.38 -59.43 30.56
C ALA A 727 -20.30 -58.19 30.57
N SER A 728 -21.58 -58.37 30.23
CA SER A 728 -22.59 -57.29 30.29
C SER A 728 -22.76 -56.76 31.72
N ASN A 729 -22.86 -57.64 32.71
CA ASN A 729 -23.01 -57.22 34.12
C ASN A 729 -21.77 -56.47 34.64
N THR A 730 -20.58 -56.84 34.18
CA THR A 730 -19.35 -56.10 34.52
C THR A 730 -19.30 -54.74 33.83
N ASN A 731 -19.80 -54.65 32.59
CA ASN A 731 -19.89 -53.38 31.87
C ASN A 731 -20.88 -52.41 32.53
N ASP A 732 -22.02 -52.89 33.03
CA ASP A 732 -22.98 -52.06 33.77
C ASP A 732 -22.38 -51.53 35.09
N SER A 733 -21.57 -52.33 35.77
CA SER A 733 -20.84 -51.91 36.98
C SER A 733 -19.78 -50.85 36.66
N LEU A 734 -19.04 -51.01 35.57
CA LEU A 734 -18.07 -50.01 35.08
C LEU A 734 -18.76 -48.73 34.62
N SER A 735 -19.91 -48.82 33.94
CA SER A 735 -20.72 -47.67 33.56
C SER A 735 -21.19 -46.86 34.79
N THR A 736 -21.54 -47.55 35.87
CA THR A 736 -21.96 -46.90 37.13
C THR A 736 -20.79 -46.15 37.77
N LEU A 737 -19.58 -46.73 37.79
CA LEU A 737 -18.38 -46.08 38.29
C LEU A 737 -17.95 -44.90 37.40
N ASN A 738 -18.03 -45.05 36.08
CA ASN A 738 -17.75 -43.98 35.13
C ASN A 738 -18.70 -42.80 35.33
N GLN A 739 -19.99 -43.05 35.58
CA GLN A 739 -20.96 -42.01 35.91
C GLN A 739 -20.60 -41.26 37.21
N GLN A 740 -20.11 -41.97 38.23
CA GLN A 740 -19.63 -41.34 39.48
C GLN A 740 -18.40 -40.45 39.24
N CYS A 741 -17.43 -40.93 38.43
CA CYS A 741 -16.27 -40.13 38.04
C CYS A 741 -16.66 -38.89 37.22
N GLN A 742 -17.60 -39.03 36.27
CA GLN A 742 -18.12 -37.89 35.50
C GLN A 742 -18.80 -36.85 36.40
N ASN A 743 -19.56 -37.29 37.41
CA ASN A 743 -20.20 -36.37 38.36
C ASN A 743 -19.16 -35.60 39.19
N ALA A 744 -18.08 -36.26 39.66
CA ALA A 744 -16.99 -35.61 40.39
C ALA A 744 -16.22 -34.61 39.49
N LEU A 745 -15.93 -34.97 38.25
CA LEU A 745 -15.31 -34.08 37.25
C LEU A 745 -16.20 -32.87 36.96
N GLN A 746 -17.51 -33.06 36.84
CA GLN A 746 -18.45 -31.97 36.60
C GLN A 746 -18.51 -31.01 37.80
N MET A 747 -18.44 -31.52 39.03
CA MET A 747 -18.35 -30.70 40.24
C MET A 747 -17.05 -29.87 40.25
N MET A 748 -15.90 -30.47 39.93
CA MET A 748 -14.63 -29.73 39.80
C MET A 748 -14.67 -28.68 38.69
N ARG A 749 -15.27 -29.00 37.54
CA ARG A 749 -15.45 -28.07 36.43
C ARG A 749 -16.27 -26.86 36.87
N ASN A 750 -17.39 -27.08 37.57
CA ASN A 750 -18.24 -26.00 38.08
C ASN A 750 -17.50 -25.11 39.08
N LEU A 751 -16.77 -25.69 40.03
CA LEU A 751 -15.97 -24.94 41.01
C LEU A 751 -14.86 -24.12 40.32
N THR A 752 -14.18 -24.70 39.33
CA THR A 752 -13.13 -24.01 38.56
C THR A 752 -13.71 -22.85 37.74
N ILE A 753 -14.83 -23.06 37.07
CA ILE A 753 -15.55 -22.02 36.33
C ILE A 753 -15.99 -20.90 37.29
N GLN A 754 -16.48 -21.25 38.48
CA GLN A 754 -16.84 -20.26 39.50
C GLN A 754 -15.64 -19.43 39.95
N THR A 755 -14.49 -20.06 40.25
CA THR A 755 -13.25 -19.35 40.59
C THR A 755 -12.82 -18.40 39.47
N VAL A 756 -12.81 -18.87 38.22
CA VAL A 756 -12.46 -18.03 37.05
C VAL A 756 -13.46 -16.89 36.88
N LYS A 757 -14.76 -17.15 37.08
CA LYS A 757 -15.80 -16.11 37.02
C LYS A 757 -15.61 -15.06 38.11
N GLU A 758 -15.25 -15.48 39.32
CA GLU A 758 -14.92 -14.57 40.42
C GLU A 758 -13.66 -13.74 40.12
N MET A 759 -12.60 -14.34 39.55
CA MET A 759 -11.40 -13.63 39.06
C MET A 759 -11.71 -12.61 37.95
N CYS A 760 -12.59 -12.96 37.01
CA CYS A 760 -13.01 -12.03 35.97
C CYS A 760 -13.88 -10.92 36.56
N SER A 761 -14.76 -11.26 37.50
CA SER A 761 -15.66 -10.29 38.13
C SER A 761 -14.91 -9.29 39.00
N SER A 762 -13.86 -9.68 39.72
CA SER A 762 -13.03 -8.75 40.50
C SER A 762 -12.31 -7.73 39.62
N LYS A 763 -11.85 -8.14 38.43
CA LYS A 763 -11.29 -7.22 37.41
C LYS A 763 -12.34 -6.31 36.76
N LEU A 764 -13.63 -6.63 36.87
CA LEU A 764 -14.75 -5.90 36.27
C LEU A 764 -15.50 -5.01 37.28
N THR A 765 -15.50 -5.37 38.56
CA THR A 765 -16.04 -4.52 39.63
C THR A 765 -14.97 -3.54 40.09
N ASP A 766 -14.94 -2.37 39.45
CA ASP A 766 -14.34 -1.12 39.92
C ASP A 766 -14.96 -0.68 41.26
N VAL A 767 -14.83 -1.48 42.32
CA VAL A 767 -15.15 -1.05 43.67
C VAL A 767 -13.90 -0.40 44.25
N ILE A 768 -14.01 0.93 44.29
CA ILE A 768 -13.21 1.97 44.93
C ILE A 768 -12.71 1.55 46.34
N GLU A 769 -11.68 0.72 46.42
CA GLU A 769 -10.88 0.57 47.66
C GLU A 769 -9.45 1.04 47.38
N GLN A 770 -8.92 1.88 48.27
CA GLN A 770 -7.57 2.42 48.12
C GLN A 770 -6.55 1.27 48.12
N PRO A 771 -5.52 1.26 47.25
CA PRO A 771 -4.62 0.12 47.09
C PRO A 771 -3.95 -0.32 48.39
N MET A 772 -3.61 0.65 49.25
CA MET A 772 -3.03 0.40 50.56
C MET A 772 -4.02 -0.27 51.54
N GLU A 773 -5.31 0.05 51.46
CA GLU A 773 -6.38 -0.56 52.26
C GLU A 773 -6.78 -1.94 51.68
N GLY A 774 -6.73 -2.06 50.35
CA GLY A 774 -6.90 -3.30 49.61
C GLY A 774 -5.85 -4.35 50.00
N VAL A 775 -4.57 -3.98 50.07
CA VAL A 775 -3.50 -4.90 50.53
C VAL A 775 -3.80 -5.43 51.92
N LEU A 776 -4.19 -4.60 52.89
CA LEU A 776 -4.50 -5.04 54.27
C LEU A 776 -5.71 -5.99 54.32
N LYS A 777 -6.72 -5.76 53.47
CA LYS A 777 -7.94 -6.58 53.42
C LYS A 777 -7.73 -7.91 52.69
N ILE A 778 -6.96 -7.93 51.60
CA ILE A 778 -6.63 -9.16 50.88
C ILE A 778 -5.67 -10.01 51.71
N SER A 779 -4.74 -9.36 52.40
CA SER A 779 -3.83 -9.97 53.37
C SER A 779 -4.61 -10.75 54.44
N SER A 780 -5.59 -10.14 55.13
CA SER A 780 -6.40 -10.85 56.14
C SER A 780 -7.24 -12.02 55.59
N LYS A 781 -7.76 -11.90 54.35
CA LYS A 781 -8.44 -13.01 53.67
C LYS A 781 -7.47 -14.16 53.35
N THR A 782 -6.25 -13.83 52.95
CA THR A 782 -5.19 -14.81 52.66
C THR A 782 -4.78 -15.56 53.94
N GLU A 783 -4.65 -14.88 55.08
CA GLU A 783 -4.37 -15.52 56.38
C GLU A 783 -5.48 -16.49 56.80
N THR A 784 -6.74 -16.08 56.63
CA THR A 784 -7.90 -16.89 57.00
C THR A 784 -7.96 -18.19 56.18
N LEU A 785 -7.73 -18.09 54.87
CA LEU A 785 -7.74 -19.24 53.98
C LEU A 785 -6.52 -20.16 54.20
N LEU A 786 -5.36 -19.56 54.46
CA LEU A 786 -4.16 -20.30 54.82
C LEU A 786 -4.35 -21.10 56.12
N SER A 787 -5.02 -20.52 57.13
CA SER A 787 -5.39 -21.27 58.35
C SER A 787 -6.30 -22.46 58.04
N LYS A 788 -7.31 -22.26 57.20
CA LYS A 788 -8.25 -23.33 56.80
C LYS A 788 -7.52 -24.50 56.12
N ILE A 789 -6.56 -24.21 55.25
CA ILE A 789 -5.75 -25.23 54.57
C ILE A 789 -4.86 -25.96 55.59
N MET A 790 -4.24 -25.25 56.53
CA MET A 790 -3.42 -25.83 57.59
C MET A 790 -4.22 -26.74 58.54
N ASP A 791 -5.50 -26.43 58.79
CA ASP A 791 -6.37 -27.20 59.68
C ASP A 791 -7.02 -28.42 58.99
N SER A 792 -7.26 -28.34 57.67
CA SER A 792 -7.87 -29.41 56.87
C SER A 792 -6.97 -30.62 56.60
N ALA A 793 -5.69 -30.56 56.99
CA ALA A 793 -4.68 -31.59 56.74
C ALA A 793 -4.82 -32.87 57.62
N GLN A 794 -5.96 -33.08 58.28
CA GLN A 794 -6.22 -34.22 59.18
C GLN A 794 -7.38 -35.14 58.74
N THR A 795 -8.13 -34.84 57.67
CA THR A 795 -9.31 -35.64 57.24
C THR A 795 -9.00 -36.55 56.03
N PRO A 796 -9.36 -37.86 56.06
CA PRO A 796 -9.08 -38.78 54.96
C PRO A 796 -10.15 -38.73 53.85
N ASN A 797 -9.65 -38.68 52.60
CA ASN A 797 -10.19 -39.12 51.30
C ASN A 797 -11.59 -38.72 50.77
N GLU A 798 -12.52 -38.16 51.55
CA GLU A 798 -13.83 -37.73 51.00
C GLU A 798 -13.90 -36.23 50.64
N ALA A 799 -12.85 -35.43 50.92
CA ALA A 799 -12.84 -33.97 50.73
C ALA A 799 -11.75 -33.45 49.78
N ASN A 800 -11.37 -34.21 48.74
CA ASN A 800 -10.31 -33.77 47.81
C ASN A 800 -10.73 -32.59 46.92
N THR A 801 -12.01 -32.45 46.59
CA THR A 801 -12.52 -31.34 45.77
C THR A 801 -12.55 -30.00 46.51
N GLU A 802 -12.87 -30.01 47.81
CA GLU A 802 -12.88 -28.77 48.63
C GLU A 802 -11.46 -28.28 48.94
N LYS A 803 -10.52 -29.19 49.21
CA LYS A 803 -9.10 -28.85 49.38
C LYS A 803 -8.51 -28.24 48.10
N LEU A 804 -8.78 -28.83 46.94
CA LEU A 804 -8.39 -28.28 45.62
C LEU A 804 -8.98 -26.88 45.38
N HIS A 805 -10.24 -26.66 45.78
CA HIS A 805 -10.89 -25.36 45.69
C HIS A 805 -10.20 -24.32 46.59
N ASP A 806 -9.95 -24.63 47.87
CA ASP A 806 -9.29 -23.72 48.80
C ASP A 806 -7.87 -23.35 48.32
N ILE A 807 -7.13 -24.29 47.71
CA ILE A 807 -5.81 -24.03 47.10
C ILE A 807 -5.89 -23.08 45.90
N LEU A 808 -6.88 -23.27 45.02
CA LEU A 808 -7.11 -22.39 43.88
C LEU A 808 -7.43 -20.95 44.32
N TYR A 809 -8.23 -20.79 45.38
CA TYR A 809 -8.52 -19.48 45.96
C TYR A 809 -7.31 -18.84 46.64
N LEU A 810 -6.43 -19.63 47.26
CA LEU A 810 -5.19 -19.12 47.83
C LEU A 810 -4.27 -18.54 46.74
N GLY A 811 -4.15 -19.23 45.61
CA GLY A 811 -3.44 -18.73 44.44
C GLY A 811 -4.05 -17.43 43.89
N TYR A 812 -5.38 -17.36 43.81
CA TYR A 812 -6.09 -16.15 43.39
C TYR A 812 -5.83 -14.95 44.31
N TYR A 813 -6.02 -15.10 45.63
CA TYR A 813 -5.79 -13.99 46.57
C TYR A 813 -4.34 -13.52 46.56
N PHE A 814 -3.39 -14.42 46.32
CA PHE A 814 -1.98 -14.05 46.22
C PHE A 814 -1.68 -13.26 44.93
N ILE A 815 -2.28 -13.62 43.80
CA ILE A 815 -2.15 -12.84 42.55
C ILE A 815 -2.75 -11.44 42.75
N GLU A 816 -3.93 -11.35 43.37
CA GLU A 816 -4.57 -10.06 43.68
C GLU A 816 -3.69 -9.23 44.64
N LEU A 817 -3.13 -9.86 45.67
CA LEU A 817 -2.18 -9.20 46.59
C LEU A 817 -0.94 -8.67 45.84
N TYR A 818 -0.40 -9.46 44.90
CA TYR A 818 0.73 -9.05 44.07
C TYR A 818 0.38 -7.85 43.19
N ASP A 819 -0.75 -7.90 42.51
CA ASP A 819 -1.22 -6.82 41.65
C ASP A 819 -1.41 -5.53 42.47
N GLN A 820 -1.99 -5.60 43.67
CA GLN A 820 -2.15 -4.42 44.54
C GLN A 820 -0.79 -3.88 45.03
N CYS A 821 0.17 -4.74 45.39
CA CYS A 821 1.52 -4.30 45.78
C CYS A 821 2.34 -3.74 44.61
N ASP A 822 2.21 -4.30 43.41
CA ASP A 822 2.79 -3.76 42.17
C ASP A 822 2.14 -2.42 41.79
N MET A 823 0.84 -2.27 42.05
CA MET A 823 0.15 -1.00 41.88
C MET A 823 0.69 0.06 42.85
N ILE A 824 0.90 -0.29 44.13
CA ILE A 824 1.53 0.60 45.12
C ILE A 824 2.93 1.01 44.66
N TYR A 825 3.77 0.08 44.18
CA TYR A 825 5.09 0.40 43.65
C TYR A 825 5.03 1.36 42.46
N LYS A 826 4.11 1.14 41.52
CA LYS A 826 3.93 2.00 40.35
C LYS A 826 3.27 3.35 40.65
N SER A 827 2.49 3.44 41.74
CA SER A 827 1.72 4.63 42.08
C SER A 827 2.36 5.51 43.16
N THR A 828 3.26 4.96 43.98
CA THR A 828 3.86 5.70 45.10
C THR A 828 5.01 6.62 44.65
N THR A 829 5.15 7.76 45.33
CA THR A 829 6.23 8.73 45.14
C THR A 829 7.50 8.37 45.91
N GLU A 830 7.38 7.56 46.97
CA GLU A 830 8.51 7.01 47.72
C GLU A 830 8.95 5.67 47.10
N ILE A 831 9.66 5.75 45.98
CA ILE A 831 10.04 4.59 45.14
C ILE A 831 10.77 3.51 45.95
N GLU A 832 11.63 3.88 46.90
CA GLU A 832 12.36 2.93 47.75
C GLU A 832 11.41 2.09 48.62
N LYS A 833 10.47 2.73 49.32
CA LYS A 833 9.48 2.02 50.16
C LYS A 833 8.48 1.21 49.33
N GLY A 834 8.09 1.73 48.16
CA GLY A 834 7.27 0.98 47.21
C GLY A 834 7.98 -0.27 46.68
N GLN A 835 9.30 -0.15 46.42
CA GLN A 835 10.14 -1.26 45.99
C GLN A 835 10.30 -2.28 47.11
N ASP A 836 10.40 -1.85 48.37
CA ASP A 836 10.46 -2.74 49.53
C ASP A 836 9.16 -3.56 49.70
N ILE A 837 7.99 -2.93 49.52
CA ILE A 837 6.69 -3.62 49.51
C ILE A 837 6.63 -4.67 48.41
N LEU A 838 7.01 -4.31 47.17
CA LEU A 838 6.97 -5.24 46.04
C LEU A 838 7.98 -6.38 46.20
N ASN A 839 9.18 -6.08 46.70
CA ASN A 839 10.19 -7.09 47.02
C ASN A 839 9.68 -8.04 48.10
N LYS A 840 8.97 -7.54 49.12
CA LYS A 840 8.44 -8.37 50.20
C LYS A 840 7.44 -9.40 49.69
N VAL A 841 6.46 -9.00 48.88
CA VAL A 841 5.54 -9.94 48.22
C VAL A 841 6.29 -10.93 47.32
N ARG A 842 7.29 -10.49 46.55
CA ARG A 842 8.09 -11.39 45.70
C ARG A 842 8.81 -12.48 46.50
N THR A 843 9.26 -12.18 47.72
CA THR A 843 9.89 -13.20 48.58
C THR A 843 8.90 -14.25 49.11
N MET A 844 7.59 -14.04 48.96
CA MET A 844 6.56 -15.01 49.34
C MET A 844 6.25 -16.01 48.23
N CYS A 845 6.53 -15.69 46.96
CA CYS A 845 6.27 -16.60 45.82
C CYS A 845 6.95 -17.97 45.95
N PRO A 846 8.22 -18.07 46.40
CA PRO A 846 8.88 -19.37 46.58
C PRO A 846 8.21 -20.21 47.67
N ASP A 847 7.83 -19.60 48.79
CA ASP A 847 7.15 -20.30 49.88
C ASP A 847 5.76 -20.79 49.45
N LEU A 848 5.04 -20.00 48.66
CA LEU A 848 3.74 -20.41 48.09
C LEU A 848 3.89 -21.56 47.10
N THR A 849 4.94 -21.53 46.28
CA THR A 849 5.26 -22.63 45.34
C THR A 849 5.60 -23.91 46.10
N GLU A 850 6.39 -23.80 47.16
CA GLU A 850 6.71 -24.92 48.05
C GLU A 850 5.44 -25.46 48.72
N LEU A 851 4.53 -24.60 49.18
CA LEU A 851 3.24 -25.01 49.74
C LEU A 851 2.42 -25.82 48.72
N PHE A 852 2.32 -25.36 47.48
CA PHE A 852 1.60 -26.10 46.43
C PHE A 852 2.21 -27.47 46.14
N VAL A 853 3.54 -27.57 46.11
CA VAL A 853 4.25 -28.85 45.89
C VAL A 853 4.04 -29.83 47.05
N VAL A 854 4.06 -29.35 48.30
CA VAL A 854 3.83 -30.19 49.48
C VAL A 854 2.38 -30.68 49.52
N VAL A 855 1.42 -29.83 49.13
CA VAL A 855 0.01 -30.21 49.08
C VAL A 855 -0.30 -31.16 47.90
N GLU A 856 0.40 -31.02 46.78
CA GLU A 856 0.28 -31.93 45.62
C GLU A 856 0.76 -33.36 45.93
N LYS A 857 1.79 -33.50 46.77
CA LYS A 857 2.35 -34.81 47.14
C LYS A 857 1.57 -35.54 48.24
N ASP A 858 0.63 -34.86 48.91
CA ASP A 858 -0.16 -35.37 50.04
C ASP A 858 0.69 -35.97 51.18
N GLU A 859 1.97 -35.56 51.26
CA GLU A 859 2.94 -36.07 52.23
C GLU A 859 3.15 -35.05 53.37
N ASN A 860 2.92 -35.52 54.60
CA ASN A 860 3.32 -34.88 55.86
C ASN A 860 2.60 -33.56 56.25
N CYS A 861 1.49 -33.70 56.98
CA CYS A 861 0.72 -32.60 57.61
C CYS A 861 1.58 -31.57 58.40
N ALA A 862 2.73 -32.00 58.94
CA ALA A 862 3.66 -31.11 59.64
C ALA A 862 4.36 -30.09 58.71
N GLU A 863 4.67 -30.49 57.47
CA GLU A 863 5.35 -29.62 56.49
C GLU A 863 4.39 -28.55 55.97
N ILE A 864 3.14 -28.89 55.65
CA ILE A 864 2.09 -27.94 55.25
C ILE A 864 1.94 -26.81 56.30
N LYS A 865 1.89 -27.17 57.59
CA LYS A 865 1.79 -26.20 58.69
C LYS A 865 3.03 -25.31 58.80
N SER A 866 4.22 -25.87 58.62
CA SER A 866 5.48 -25.11 58.67
C SER A 866 5.60 -24.08 57.55
N VAL A 867 5.24 -24.43 56.32
CA VAL A 867 5.31 -23.56 55.14
C VAL A 867 4.24 -22.48 55.23
N GLY A 868 3.01 -22.85 55.65
CA GLY A 868 1.93 -21.90 55.91
C GLY A 868 2.31 -20.84 56.95
N GLN A 869 2.96 -21.23 58.04
CA GLN A 869 3.40 -20.26 59.05
C GLN A 869 4.45 -19.26 58.52
N ARG A 870 5.35 -19.67 57.61
CA ARG A 870 6.32 -18.74 56.98
C ARG A 870 5.62 -17.69 56.11
N ILE A 871 4.61 -18.10 55.34
CA ILE A 871 3.82 -17.20 54.50
C ILE A 871 3.08 -16.18 55.39
N ALA A 872 2.44 -16.63 56.48
CA ALA A 872 1.74 -15.75 57.42
C ALA A 872 2.67 -14.68 58.04
N ASN A 873 3.89 -15.06 58.44
CA ASN A 873 4.86 -14.11 59.00
C ASN A 873 5.28 -13.04 57.98
N LYS A 874 5.57 -13.45 56.72
CA LYS A 874 5.96 -12.51 55.65
C LYS A 874 4.82 -11.55 55.29
N LEU A 875 3.58 -11.99 55.40
CA LEU A 875 2.38 -11.20 55.13
C LEU A 875 2.11 -10.15 56.22
N SER A 876 2.38 -10.49 57.48
CA SER A 876 2.35 -9.53 58.60
C SER A 876 3.38 -8.41 58.43
N GLU A 877 4.61 -8.74 58.02
CA GLU A 877 5.65 -7.75 57.73
C GLU A 877 5.30 -6.84 56.53
N LEU A 878 4.62 -7.38 55.52
CA LEU A 878 4.10 -6.59 54.39
C LEU A 878 3.06 -5.54 54.85
N ASN A 879 2.17 -5.92 55.77
CA ASN A 879 1.15 -5.02 56.30
C ASN A 879 1.75 -3.82 57.04
N GLU A 880 2.86 -4.01 57.76
CA GLU A 880 3.56 -2.92 58.46
C GLU A 880 4.21 -1.92 57.49
N LEU A 881 4.82 -2.40 56.39
CA LEU A 881 5.41 -1.54 55.36
C LEU A 881 4.35 -0.66 54.66
N VAL A 882 3.19 -1.24 54.35
CA VAL A 882 2.06 -0.52 53.74
C VAL A 882 1.51 0.54 54.69
N ARG A 883 1.37 0.22 55.99
CA ARG A 883 0.90 1.18 57.01
C ARG A 883 1.88 2.34 57.21
N GLY A 884 3.19 2.10 57.10
CA GLY A 884 4.22 3.13 57.15
C GLY A 884 4.19 4.11 55.97
N LEU A 885 3.72 3.68 54.80
CA LEU A 885 3.57 4.52 53.60
C LEU A 885 2.30 5.38 53.63
N MET A 886 1.22 4.86 54.22
CA MET A 886 -0.07 5.56 54.36
C MET A 886 0.04 6.84 55.20
N ASN A 887 0.91 6.84 56.22
CA ASN A 887 1.07 7.97 57.15
C ASN A 887 1.84 9.19 56.59
N ASN A 888 2.49 9.10 55.42
CA ASN A 888 3.30 10.18 54.84
C ASN A 888 2.59 11.04 53.76
N TYR A 889 1.38 10.65 53.33
CA TYR A 889 0.72 11.21 52.14
C TYR A 889 -0.02 12.55 52.35
N GLU A 890 -0.15 13.04 53.59
CA GLU A 890 -1.02 14.18 53.92
C GLU A 890 -0.43 15.59 53.64
N ASN A 891 0.83 15.71 53.17
CA ASN A 891 1.50 17.02 53.04
C ASN A 891 2.23 17.23 51.69
N SER A 892 1.57 17.63 50.59
CA SER A 892 2.23 18.38 49.48
C SER A 892 1.27 19.05 48.46
N VAL A 893 1.63 20.29 48.04
CA VAL A 893 1.03 21.25 47.06
C VAL A 893 -0.02 20.71 46.07
N ASP A 894 -1.11 21.47 45.86
CA ASP A 894 -2.26 21.12 45.02
C ASP A 894 -2.12 21.67 43.58
N LEU A 895 -1.56 20.87 42.68
CA LEU A 895 -1.24 21.22 41.30
C LEU A 895 -2.50 21.32 40.40
N ASP A 896 -3.57 20.58 40.74
CA ASP A 896 -4.87 20.71 40.08
C ASP A 896 -5.45 22.12 40.24
N LYS A 897 -5.46 22.63 41.48
CA LYS A 897 -5.90 24.02 41.74
C LYS A 897 -5.06 25.04 40.99
N LEU A 898 -3.75 24.82 40.87
CA LEU A 898 -2.87 25.75 40.16
C LEU A 898 -3.21 25.81 38.66
N ILE A 899 -3.40 24.66 38.00
CA ILE A 899 -3.76 24.61 36.58
C ILE A 899 -5.13 25.24 36.33
N GLN A 900 -6.12 24.93 37.17
CA GLN A 900 -7.46 25.53 37.05
C GLN A 900 -7.42 27.04 37.26
N THR A 901 -6.58 27.53 38.18
CA THR A 901 -6.38 28.97 38.42
C THR A 901 -5.76 29.63 37.20
N GLU A 902 -4.69 29.07 36.63
CA GLU A 902 -3.97 29.62 35.49
C GLU A 902 -4.80 29.61 34.18
N LEU A 903 -5.62 28.59 33.97
CA LEU A 903 -6.56 28.55 32.84
C LEU A 903 -7.68 29.57 33.00
N LYS A 904 -8.15 29.78 34.25
CA LYS A 904 -9.18 30.77 34.56
C LYS A 904 -8.63 32.20 34.41
N GLU A 905 -7.39 32.45 34.83
CA GLU A 905 -6.73 33.74 34.62
C GLU A 905 -6.54 34.05 33.14
N MET A 906 -6.21 33.05 32.32
CA MET A 906 -6.19 33.21 30.86
C MET A 906 -7.58 33.54 30.29
N ASP A 907 -8.64 32.85 30.71
CA ASP A 907 -10.03 33.16 30.31
C ASP A 907 -10.38 34.62 30.62
N ILE A 908 -10.07 35.09 31.84
CA ILE A 908 -10.31 36.47 32.27
C ILE A 908 -9.52 37.45 31.41
N ALA A 909 -8.23 37.20 31.17
CA ALA A 909 -7.38 38.08 30.37
C ALA A 909 -7.89 38.23 28.93
N ILE A 910 -8.44 37.16 28.35
CA ILE A 910 -8.99 37.14 26.99
C ILE A 910 -10.33 37.90 26.93
N GLU A 911 -11.20 37.72 27.93
CA GLU A 911 -12.46 38.47 28.01
C GLU A 911 -12.24 39.97 28.24
N GLU A 912 -11.31 40.33 29.13
CA GLU A 912 -10.89 41.71 29.31
C GLU A 912 -10.28 42.28 28.03
N ALA A 913 -9.44 41.50 27.33
CA ALA A 913 -8.84 41.95 26.08
C ALA A 913 -9.88 42.20 24.99
N ALA A 914 -10.86 41.30 24.83
CA ALA A 914 -11.98 41.47 23.91
C ALA A 914 -12.79 42.73 24.23
N THR A 915 -13.11 42.95 25.51
CA THR A 915 -13.87 44.11 25.98
C THR A 915 -13.10 45.40 25.72
N LYS A 916 -11.80 45.43 26.02
CA LYS A 916 -10.93 46.59 25.74
C LYS A 916 -10.86 46.91 24.25
N ILE A 917 -10.83 45.92 23.35
CA ILE A 917 -10.85 46.16 21.89
C ILE A 917 -12.20 46.76 21.44
N ILE A 918 -13.32 46.30 22.01
CA ILE A 918 -14.65 46.86 21.74
C ILE A 918 -14.74 48.31 22.23
N ASP A 919 -14.21 48.61 23.42
CA ASP A 919 -14.14 49.97 23.97
C ASP A 919 -13.23 50.88 23.13
N LEU A 920 -12.16 50.34 22.54
CA LEU A 920 -11.32 51.09 21.61
C LEU A 920 -12.06 51.38 20.30
N LEU A 921 -12.90 50.46 19.82
CA LEU A 921 -13.73 50.64 18.63
C LEU A 921 -14.78 51.73 18.84
N SER A 922 -15.40 51.80 20.03
CA SER A 922 -16.34 52.89 20.35
C SER A 922 -15.66 54.24 20.47
N LYS A 923 -14.47 54.31 21.08
CA LYS A 923 -13.68 55.56 21.18
C LYS A 923 -13.19 56.07 19.82
N SER A 924 -12.70 55.18 18.94
CA SER A 924 -12.25 55.56 17.60
C SER A 924 -13.37 56.24 16.79
N ARG A 925 -14.63 55.81 16.96
CA ARG A 925 -15.82 56.43 16.35
C ARG A 925 -16.06 57.89 16.78
N GLU A 926 -15.57 58.30 17.94
CA GLU A 926 -15.71 59.67 18.46
C GLU A 926 -14.58 60.60 18.02
N THR A 927 -13.38 60.06 17.76
CA THR A 927 -12.14 60.85 17.58
C THR A 927 -11.64 60.96 16.14
N ASP A 928 -11.95 59.98 15.26
CA ASP A 928 -11.24 59.86 13.97
C ASP A 928 -11.94 60.52 12.76
N SER A 929 -11.12 61.03 11.83
CA SER A 929 -11.56 61.55 10.52
C SER A 929 -12.12 60.43 9.61
N LYS A 930 -13.01 60.76 8.66
CA LYS A 930 -13.78 59.79 7.83
C LYS A 930 -13.01 58.57 7.30
N ILE A 931 -11.77 58.73 6.82
CA ILE A 931 -10.99 57.64 6.21
C ILE A 931 -10.17 56.88 7.28
N LYS A 932 -9.52 57.59 8.21
CA LYS A 932 -8.83 56.96 9.36
C LYS A 932 -9.81 56.13 10.19
N LEU A 933 -11.04 56.63 10.35
CA LEU A 933 -12.12 55.92 11.03
C LEU A 933 -12.49 54.60 10.34
N GLU A 934 -12.64 54.60 9.00
CA GLU A 934 -12.98 53.38 8.26
C GLU A 934 -11.88 52.32 8.36
N VAL A 935 -10.61 52.73 8.34
CA VAL A 935 -9.47 51.83 8.48
C VAL A 935 -9.38 51.27 9.91
N ASN A 936 -9.50 52.15 10.92
CA ASN A 936 -9.43 51.76 12.33
C ASN A 936 -10.59 50.84 12.72
N GLU A 937 -11.81 51.09 12.23
CA GLU A 937 -12.98 50.25 12.50
C GLU A 937 -12.81 48.83 11.94
N LYS A 938 -12.33 48.69 10.70
CA LYS A 938 -12.06 47.37 10.09
C LYS A 938 -10.95 46.60 10.81
N ILE A 939 -9.89 47.30 11.24
CA ILE A 939 -8.79 46.69 11.99
C ILE A 939 -9.29 46.17 13.34
N LEU A 940 -10.07 46.98 14.06
CA LEU A 940 -10.59 46.61 15.38
C LEU A 940 -11.65 45.51 15.29
N GLU A 941 -12.48 45.49 14.25
CA GLU A 941 -13.41 44.39 13.98
C GLU A 941 -12.66 43.06 13.73
N ALA A 942 -11.58 43.10 12.96
CA ALA A 942 -10.73 41.93 12.73
C ALA A 942 -10.06 41.44 14.04
N CYS A 943 -9.57 42.35 14.88
CA CYS A 943 -9.00 42.03 16.19
C CYS A 943 -10.04 41.42 17.15
N THR A 944 -11.27 41.93 17.15
CA THR A 944 -12.39 41.36 17.92
C THR A 944 -12.70 39.94 17.46
N SER A 945 -12.80 39.69 16.15
CA SER A 945 -13.04 38.35 15.60
C SER A 945 -11.91 37.35 15.92
N LEU A 946 -10.65 37.83 15.92
CA LEU A 946 -9.51 37.02 16.37
C LEU A 946 -9.65 36.65 17.86
N MET A 947 -10.00 37.62 18.72
CA MET A 947 -10.16 37.37 20.15
C MET A 947 -11.31 36.40 20.45
N GLU A 948 -12.44 36.50 19.73
CA GLU A 948 -13.55 35.54 19.81
C GLU A 948 -13.11 34.13 19.40
N SER A 949 -12.33 34.01 18.32
CA SER A 949 -11.81 32.73 17.86
C SER A 949 -10.88 32.08 18.91
N ILE A 950 -10.07 32.89 19.60
CA ILE A 950 -9.19 32.43 20.68
C ILE A 950 -10.01 32.01 21.91
N LYS A 951 -11.06 32.74 22.26
CA LYS A 951 -11.99 32.35 23.33
C LYS A 951 -12.60 30.97 23.06
N VAL A 952 -13.05 30.72 21.83
CA VAL A 952 -13.57 29.40 21.44
C VAL A 952 -12.50 28.32 21.56
N LEU A 953 -11.27 28.58 21.13
CA LEU A 953 -10.15 27.64 21.24
C LEU A 953 -9.87 27.26 22.70
N ILE A 954 -9.82 28.22 23.61
CA ILE A 954 -9.56 27.99 25.03
C ILE A 954 -10.67 27.12 25.64
N LEU A 955 -11.93 27.42 25.34
CA LEU A 955 -13.06 26.60 25.78
C LEU A 955 -12.93 25.15 25.30
N LYS A 956 -12.55 24.92 24.04
CA LYS A 956 -12.32 23.57 23.51
C LYS A 956 -11.10 22.89 24.16
N SER A 957 -10.04 23.65 24.46
CA SER A 957 -8.86 23.15 25.17
C SER A 957 -9.22 22.63 26.56
N ARG A 958 -10.05 23.36 27.31
CA ARG A 958 -10.51 22.95 28.64
C ARG A 958 -11.36 21.69 28.60
N VAL A 959 -12.30 21.61 27.66
CA VAL A 959 -13.14 20.42 27.49
C VAL A 959 -12.29 19.19 27.16
N LEU A 960 -11.29 19.34 26.30
CA LEU A 960 -10.35 18.26 26.00
C LEU A 960 -9.51 17.85 27.22
N GLN A 961 -9.05 18.80 28.03
CA GLN A 961 -8.31 18.50 29.26
C GLN A 961 -9.16 17.72 30.27
N GLN A 962 -10.44 18.11 30.45
CA GLN A 962 -11.38 17.38 31.29
C GLN A 962 -11.61 15.94 30.78
N GLU A 963 -11.69 15.74 29.47
CA GLU A 963 -11.76 14.40 28.87
C GLU A 963 -10.48 13.59 29.15
N ILE A 964 -9.30 14.20 28.99
CA ILE A 964 -8.01 13.55 29.23
C ILE A 964 -7.91 13.10 30.69
N VAL A 965 -8.21 13.99 31.62
CA VAL A 965 -8.16 13.71 33.06
C VAL A 965 -9.17 12.62 33.41
N SER A 966 -10.43 12.74 32.97
CA SER A 966 -11.46 11.72 33.26
C SER A 966 -11.15 10.35 32.67
N SER A 967 -10.52 10.30 31.49
CA SER A 967 -10.21 9.05 30.80
C SER A 967 -8.90 8.40 31.27
N GLN A 968 -7.93 9.16 31.78
CA GLN A 968 -6.57 8.69 32.07
C GLN A 968 -6.16 8.77 33.54
N LYS A 969 -6.96 9.38 34.42
CA LYS A 969 -6.65 9.42 35.87
C LYS A 969 -6.72 8.06 36.55
N GLY A 970 -7.55 7.15 36.04
CA GLY A 970 -7.84 5.87 36.71
C GLY A 970 -8.36 6.12 38.13
N ASN A 971 -7.74 5.48 39.13
CA ASN A 971 -8.08 5.63 40.54
C ASN A 971 -7.36 6.80 41.25
N ALA A 972 -6.53 7.57 40.53
CA ALA A 972 -5.80 8.70 41.10
C ALA A 972 -6.66 9.97 41.15
N THR A 973 -6.37 10.84 42.12
CA THR A 973 -7.00 12.17 42.17
C THR A 973 -6.52 13.04 40.99
N GLU A 974 -7.28 14.08 40.62
CA GLU A 974 -6.90 14.98 39.52
C GLU A 974 -5.55 15.66 39.80
N ASN A 975 -5.30 16.01 41.06
CA ASN A 975 -4.03 16.54 41.53
C ASN A 975 -2.86 15.54 41.36
N GLU A 976 -3.08 14.27 41.71
CA GLU A 976 -2.08 13.21 41.49
C GLU A 976 -1.80 12.97 40.00
N PHE A 977 -2.84 13.04 39.15
CA PHE A 977 -2.69 12.91 37.70
C PHE A 977 -1.79 14.02 37.13
N TYR A 978 -2.01 15.27 37.55
CA TYR A 978 -1.19 16.39 37.11
C TYR A 978 0.24 16.35 37.67
N LYS A 979 0.43 15.89 38.92
CA LYS A 979 1.78 15.68 39.49
C LYS A 979 2.56 14.59 38.76
N ARG A 980 1.92 13.46 38.45
CA ARG A 980 2.53 12.35 37.71
C ARG A 980 2.95 12.79 36.30
N ASN A 981 2.26 13.78 35.74
CA ASN A 981 2.57 14.39 34.46
C ASN A 981 3.10 15.83 34.62
N SER A 982 3.99 16.07 35.58
CA SER A 982 4.46 17.42 35.94
C SER A 982 4.97 18.24 34.75
N GLN A 983 5.77 17.66 33.85
CA GLN A 983 6.26 18.35 32.65
C GLN A 983 5.12 18.76 31.69
N TRP A 984 4.09 17.93 31.56
CA TRP A 984 2.92 18.24 30.73
C TRP A 984 2.08 19.34 31.39
N SER A 985 1.88 19.25 32.71
CA SER A 985 1.20 20.24 33.54
C SER A 985 1.89 21.61 33.48
N GLU A 986 3.22 21.65 33.59
CA GLU A 986 4.03 22.87 33.45
C GLU A 986 3.97 23.42 32.02
N GLY A 987 4.03 22.56 31.01
CA GLY A 987 3.84 22.95 29.61
C GLY A 987 2.48 23.60 29.35
N LEU A 988 1.43 23.09 29.99
CA LEU A 988 0.08 23.63 29.91
C LEU A 988 -0.04 25.00 30.58
N ILE A 989 0.52 25.15 31.79
CA ILE A 989 0.55 26.42 32.53
C ILE A 989 1.34 27.48 31.75
N SER A 990 2.51 27.11 31.22
CA SER A 990 3.36 28.01 30.44
C SER A 990 2.68 28.48 29.15
N ALA A 991 2.01 27.56 28.44
CA ALA A 991 1.23 27.90 27.26
C ALA A 991 0.05 28.84 27.60
N SER A 992 -0.65 28.59 28.71
CA SER A 992 -1.74 29.45 29.20
C SER A 992 -1.26 30.89 29.46
N LYS A 993 -0.15 31.05 30.18
CA LYS A 993 0.48 32.36 30.45
C LYS A 993 0.88 33.10 29.18
N SER A 994 1.45 32.37 28.22
CA SER A 994 1.90 32.94 26.94
C SER A 994 0.72 33.46 26.12
N VAL A 995 -0.40 32.73 26.10
CA VAL A 995 -1.64 33.18 25.43
C VAL A 995 -2.22 34.42 26.11
N ALA A 996 -2.29 34.46 27.45
CA ALA A 996 -2.76 35.63 28.19
C ALA A 996 -1.90 36.87 27.93
N LYS A 997 -0.57 36.71 27.89
CA LYS A 997 0.38 37.78 27.56
C LYS A 997 0.21 38.26 26.12
N GLY A 998 0.07 37.33 25.16
CA GLY A 998 -0.16 37.65 23.76
C GLY A 998 -1.47 38.43 23.54
N ALA A 999 -2.52 38.11 24.29
CA ALA A 999 -3.79 38.84 24.26
C ALA A 999 -3.65 40.29 24.70
N ASN A 1000 -3.00 40.52 25.84
CA ASN A 1000 -2.73 41.88 26.33
C ASN A 1000 -1.87 42.68 25.35
N TYR A 1001 -0.85 42.04 24.75
CA TYR A 1001 0.00 42.69 23.76
C TYR A 1001 -0.77 43.06 22.48
N LEU A 1002 -1.73 42.24 22.05
CA LEU A 1002 -2.61 42.60 20.92
C LEU A 1002 -3.47 43.82 21.23
N VAL A 1003 -4.00 43.95 22.44
CA VAL A 1003 -4.76 45.14 22.86
C VAL A 1003 -3.89 46.38 22.89
N GLU A 1004 -2.67 46.26 23.43
CA GLU A 1004 -1.71 47.37 23.46
C GLU A 1004 -1.34 47.83 22.05
N ALA A 1005 -1.04 46.89 21.14
CA ALA A 1005 -0.78 47.18 19.74
C ALA A 1005 -2.00 47.79 19.04
N ALA A 1006 -3.22 47.35 19.36
CA ALA A 1006 -4.46 47.92 18.81
C ALA A 1006 -4.69 49.35 19.32
N ASN A 1007 -4.42 49.61 20.60
CA ASN A 1007 -4.48 50.95 21.17
C ASN A 1007 -3.43 51.89 20.56
N ASN A 1008 -2.21 51.41 20.36
CA ASN A 1008 -1.15 52.16 19.69
C ASN A 1008 -1.51 52.46 18.23
N ALA A 1009 -2.12 51.52 17.52
CA ALA A 1009 -2.56 51.71 16.14
C ALA A 1009 -3.59 52.84 15.98
N ILE A 1010 -4.48 53.02 16.95
CA ILE A 1010 -5.47 54.11 16.94
C ILE A 1010 -4.81 55.45 17.31
N ASN A 1011 -3.95 55.47 18.32
CA ASN A 1011 -3.36 56.69 18.86
C ASN A 1011 -2.14 57.20 18.07
N SER A 1012 -1.53 56.37 17.22
CA SER A 1012 -0.30 56.73 16.52
C SER A 1012 -0.58 57.68 15.34
N GLU A 1013 0.09 58.83 15.36
CA GLU A 1013 0.05 59.80 14.26
C GLU A 1013 0.72 59.26 12.98
N SER A 1014 1.58 58.24 13.10
CA SER A 1014 2.38 57.69 12.00
C SER A 1014 1.61 56.87 10.96
N GLY A 1015 0.40 56.39 11.31
CA GLY A 1015 -0.46 55.60 10.42
C GLY A 1015 0.07 54.21 10.03
N GLN A 1016 1.21 53.76 10.58
CA GLN A 1016 1.82 52.48 10.26
C GLN A 1016 1.61 51.45 11.36
N ASN A 1017 0.71 50.49 11.13
CA ASN A 1017 0.23 49.57 12.16
C ASN A 1017 1.00 48.22 12.21
N PHE A 1018 2.33 48.23 12.04
CA PHE A 1018 3.14 47.00 11.97
C PHE A 1018 3.20 46.21 13.29
N GLU A 1019 3.13 46.89 14.44
CA GLU A 1019 3.09 46.24 15.76
C GLU A 1019 1.90 45.28 15.88
N LEU A 1020 0.77 45.63 15.28
CA LEU A 1020 -0.44 44.81 15.29
C LEU A 1020 -0.27 43.50 14.51
N ILE A 1021 0.48 43.53 13.41
CA ILE A 1021 0.80 42.33 12.62
C ILE A 1021 1.63 41.37 13.48
N VAL A 1022 2.64 41.88 14.18
CA VAL A 1022 3.51 41.07 15.04
C VAL A 1022 2.71 40.51 16.22
N ALA A 1023 1.90 41.33 16.88
CA ALA A 1023 1.06 40.88 17.99
C ALA A 1023 0.05 39.79 17.57
N ALA A 1024 -0.59 39.95 16.41
CA ALA A 1024 -1.53 38.96 15.87
C ALA A 1024 -0.86 37.63 15.47
N GLN A 1025 0.40 37.68 15.02
CA GLN A 1025 1.19 36.49 14.71
C GLN A 1025 1.70 35.78 15.99
N GLU A 1026 2.12 36.56 16.99
CA GLU A 1026 2.61 36.01 18.26
C GLU A 1026 1.50 35.28 19.02
N ILE A 1027 0.32 35.89 19.13
CA ILE A 1027 -0.83 35.24 19.78
C ILE A 1027 -1.24 33.95 19.05
N ALA A 1028 -1.16 33.92 17.72
CA ALA A 1028 -1.38 32.69 16.95
C ALA A 1028 -0.33 31.62 17.28
N ALA A 1029 0.95 31.98 17.39
CA ALA A 1029 2.00 31.05 17.80
C ALA A 1029 1.79 30.51 19.22
N CYS A 1030 1.42 31.35 20.19
CA CYS A 1030 1.09 30.92 21.55
C CYS A 1030 -0.12 29.97 21.58
N THR A 1031 -1.15 30.21 20.77
CA THR A 1031 -2.30 29.30 20.69
C THR A 1031 -1.95 27.94 20.07
N VAL A 1032 -1.01 27.89 19.13
CA VAL A 1032 -0.48 26.61 18.60
C VAL A 1032 0.27 25.85 19.69
N GLN A 1033 1.08 26.53 20.52
CA GLN A 1033 1.75 25.89 21.66
C GLN A 1033 0.73 25.27 22.64
N LEU A 1034 -0.36 25.98 22.95
CA LEU A 1034 -1.43 25.46 23.81
C LEU A 1034 -2.12 24.21 23.20
N VAL A 1035 -2.35 24.21 21.89
CA VAL A 1035 -2.92 23.05 21.17
C VAL A 1035 -1.96 21.86 21.20
N MET A 1036 -0.66 22.10 21.00
CA MET A 1036 0.35 21.04 21.07
C MET A 1036 0.46 20.46 22.47
N ALA A 1037 0.50 21.31 23.51
CA ALA A 1037 0.48 20.88 24.90
C ALA A 1037 -0.77 20.04 25.21
N SER A 1038 -1.94 20.45 24.72
CA SER A 1038 -3.19 19.71 24.93
C SER A 1038 -3.27 18.41 24.13
N LYS A 1039 -2.53 18.29 23.02
CA LYS A 1039 -2.53 17.10 22.15
C LYS A 1039 -1.68 15.94 22.68
N VAL A 1040 -0.62 16.21 23.46
CA VAL A 1040 0.34 15.18 23.94
C VAL A 1040 -0.34 14.00 24.63
N LYS A 1041 -1.41 14.26 25.38
CA LYS A 1041 -2.15 13.25 26.16
C LYS A 1041 -3.55 12.97 25.61
N ALA A 1042 -3.94 13.58 24.50
CA ALA A 1042 -5.26 13.37 23.91
C ALA A 1042 -5.35 12.04 23.14
N ASN A 1043 -6.51 11.39 23.16
CA ASN A 1043 -6.77 10.25 22.29
C ASN A 1043 -6.88 10.73 20.82
N LEU A 1044 -6.19 10.04 19.90
CA LEU A 1044 -6.18 10.35 18.46
C LEU A 1044 -7.58 10.34 17.82
N ASN A 1045 -8.52 9.57 18.38
CA ASN A 1045 -9.89 9.48 17.88
C ASN A 1045 -10.90 10.35 18.67
N SER A 1046 -10.43 11.23 19.56
CA SER A 1046 -11.32 12.07 20.36
C SER A 1046 -12.06 13.13 19.51
N PRO A 1047 -13.39 13.26 19.63
CA PRO A 1047 -14.14 14.34 18.98
C PRO A 1047 -13.73 15.72 19.51
N ASN A 1048 -13.32 15.83 20.79
CA ASN A 1048 -12.87 17.09 21.38
C ASN A 1048 -11.50 17.52 20.85
N LEU A 1049 -10.62 16.57 20.49
CA LEU A 1049 -9.36 16.87 19.80
C LEU A 1049 -9.60 17.43 18.39
N ASN A 1050 -10.57 16.88 17.66
CA ASN A 1050 -10.99 17.40 16.36
C ASN A 1050 -11.57 18.81 16.48
N ASN A 1051 -12.43 19.04 17.46
CA ASN A 1051 -13.00 20.37 17.75
C ASN A 1051 -11.92 21.41 18.11
N LEU A 1052 -10.93 21.04 18.93
CA LEU A 1052 -9.80 21.90 19.26
C LEU A 1052 -8.96 22.24 18.01
N THR A 1053 -8.73 21.25 17.15
CA THR A 1053 -7.98 21.44 15.89
C THR A 1053 -8.73 22.37 14.92
N LEU A 1054 -10.06 22.27 14.83
CA LEU A 1054 -10.88 23.19 14.05
C LEU A 1054 -10.83 24.62 14.60
N ALA A 1055 -10.95 24.77 15.93
CA ALA A 1055 -10.82 26.08 16.57
C ALA A 1055 -9.44 26.72 16.31
N SER A 1056 -8.36 25.91 16.32
CA SER A 1056 -7.00 26.38 16.00
C SER A 1056 -6.88 26.91 14.57
N ARG A 1057 -7.49 26.22 13.58
CA ARG A 1057 -7.54 26.70 12.20
C ARG A 1057 -8.31 28.02 12.07
N ASN A 1058 -9.39 28.20 12.83
CA ASN A 1058 -10.15 29.44 12.85
C ASN A 1058 -9.31 30.61 13.39
N VAL A 1059 -8.53 30.38 14.46
CA VAL A 1059 -7.57 31.38 14.96
C VAL A 1059 -6.56 31.77 13.87
N THR A 1060 -5.94 30.79 13.19
CA THR A 1060 -5.00 31.09 12.09
C THR A 1060 -5.65 31.87 10.95
N LYS A 1061 -6.90 31.55 10.61
CA LYS A 1061 -7.66 32.29 9.59
C LYS A 1061 -7.95 33.73 10.04
N ALA A 1062 -8.41 33.93 11.27
CA ALA A 1062 -8.68 35.24 11.82
C ALA A 1062 -7.40 36.10 11.93
N THR A 1063 -6.27 35.51 12.33
CA THR A 1063 -4.95 36.17 12.28
C THR A 1063 -4.59 36.61 10.86
N GLY A 1064 -4.83 35.76 9.86
CA GLY A 1064 -4.63 36.11 8.45
C GLY A 1064 -5.47 37.30 8.00
N VAL A 1065 -6.73 37.37 8.45
CA VAL A 1065 -7.63 38.50 8.20
C VAL A 1065 -7.08 39.78 8.85
N VAL A 1066 -6.67 39.74 10.12
CA VAL A 1066 -6.06 40.91 10.80
C VAL A 1066 -4.85 41.43 10.02
N VAL A 1067 -3.93 40.54 9.62
CA VAL A 1067 -2.73 40.94 8.86
C VAL A 1067 -3.09 41.53 7.50
N ALA A 1068 -4.09 40.98 6.81
CA ALA A 1068 -4.54 41.50 5.52
C ALA A 1068 -5.19 42.88 5.68
N THR A 1069 -6.08 43.06 6.66
CA THR A 1069 -6.77 44.33 6.94
C THR A 1069 -5.80 45.42 7.35
N VAL A 1070 -4.80 45.10 8.17
CA VAL A 1070 -3.75 46.06 8.56
C VAL A 1070 -2.90 46.49 7.36
N LYS A 1071 -2.54 45.55 6.48
CA LYS A 1071 -1.79 45.88 5.25
C LYS A 1071 -2.61 46.74 4.29
N ASP A 1072 -3.88 46.42 4.09
CA ASP A 1072 -4.79 47.25 3.27
C ASP A 1072 -4.97 48.65 3.87
N GLY A 1073 -5.12 48.72 5.20
CA GLY A 1073 -5.22 49.98 5.94
C GLY A 1073 -3.98 50.87 5.81
N ASN A 1074 -2.79 50.28 5.92
CA ASN A 1074 -1.54 51.01 5.70
C ASN A 1074 -1.43 51.52 4.26
N ALA A 1075 -1.78 50.71 3.26
CA ALA A 1075 -1.72 51.10 1.85
C ALA A 1075 -2.69 52.24 1.50
N ARG A 1076 -3.90 52.24 2.08
CA ARG A 1076 -4.86 53.36 1.93
C ARG A 1076 -4.34 54.65 2.56
N THR A 1077 -3.66 54.54 3.70
CA THR A 1077 -3.02 55.70 4.37
C THR A 1077 -1.88 56.27 3.54
N GLU A 1078 -1.05 55.41 2.92
CA GLU A 1078 0.01 55.83 1.98
C GLU A 1078 -0.56 56.53 0.74
N GLN A 1079 -1.63 55.98 0.13
CA GLN A 1079 -2.30 56.62 -1.01
C GLN A 1079 -2.87 58.01 -0.67
N GLN A 1080 -3.30 58.23 0.58
CA GLN A 1080 -3.78 59.54 1.03
C GLN A 1080 -2.62 60.55 1.13
N GLN A 1081 -1.44 60.14 1.62
CA GLN A 1081 -0.25 60.99 1.63
C GLN A 1081 0.18 61.36 0.19
N GLU A 1082 0.07 60.43 -0.76
CA GLU A 1082 0.34 60.71 -2.18
C GLU A 1082 -0.60 61.77 -2.77
N LEU A 1083 -1.88 61.72 -2.42
CA LEU A 1083 -2.89 62.71 -2.84
C LEU A 1083 -2.67 64.09 -2.20
N GLU A 1084 -2.02 64.17 -1.04
CA GLU A 1084 -1.62 65.43 -0.42
C GLU A 1084 -0.40 66.06 -1.11
N PHE A 1085 0.54 65.26 -1.65
CA PHE A 1085 1.65 65.77 -2.45
C PHE A 1085 1.18 66.54 -3.69
N ALA A 1086 0.05 66.14 -4.28
CA ALA A 1086 -0.54 66.81 -5.44
C ALA A 1086 -1.06 68.24 -5.16
N LYS A 1087 -1.20 68.64 -3.88
CA LYS A 1087 -1.69 69.96 -3.47
C LYS A 1087 -0.58 70.95 -3.12
N LEU A 1088 0.68 70.53 -3.13
CA LEU A 1088 1.82 71.35 -2.70
C LEU A 1088 2.37 72.21 -3.84
N THR A 1089 2.84 73.40 -3.49
CA THR A 1089 3.53 74.30 -4.43
C THR A 1089 4.94 73.81 -4.75
N PRO A 1090 5.57 74.22 -5.87
CA PRO A 1090 6.91 73.75 -6.26
C PRO A 1090 8.01 73.97 -5.21
N SER A 1091 7.93 75.06 -4.45
CA SER A 1091 8.86 75.33 -3.35
C SER A 1091 8.64 74.39 -2.16
N GLN A 1092 7.38 74.07 -1.84
CA GLN A 1092 7.03 73.13 -0.78
C GLN A 1092 7.43 71.70 -1.17
N LEU A 1093 7.26 71.31 -2.43
CA LEU A 1093 7.75 70.03 -2.97
C LEU A 1093 9.26 69.88 -2.79
N LYS A 1094 10.05 70.93 -3.02
CA LYS A 1094 11.51 70.90 -2.85
C LYS A 1094 11.94 70.77 -1.38
N THR A 1095 11.29 71.51 -0.48
CA THR A 1095 11.52 71.38 0.97
C THR A 1095 11.14 69.98 1.44
N MET A 1096 10.01 69.45 0.97
CA MET A 1096 9.54 68.13 1.33
C MET A 1096 10.42 67.01 0.74
N GLU A 1097 10.95 67.18 -0.49
CA GLU A 1097 11.94 66.27 -1.08
C GLU A 1097 13.19 66.16 -0.19
N MET A 1098 13.70 67.28 0.32
CA MET A 1098 14.83 67.29 1.26
C MET A 1098 14.46 66.64 2.60
N GLU A 1099 13.29 66.94 3.16
CA GLU A 1099 12.80 66.30 4.40
C GLU A 1099 12.62 64.78 4.23
N ILE A 1100 12.12 64.32 3.08
CA ILE A 1100 12.00 62.90 2.73
C ILE A 1100 13.38 62.27 2.61
N GLN A 1101 14.34 62.91 1.94
CA GLN A 1101 15.72 62.40 1.85
C GLN A 1101 16.37 62.26 3.24
N VAL A 1102 16.16 63.24 4.13
CA VAL A 1102 16.61 63.15 5.53
C VAL A 1102 15.92 61.96 6.22
N LYS A 1103 14.61 61.80 6.04
CA LYS A 1103 13.84 60.68 6.61
C LYS A 1103 14.33 59.32 6.11
N VAL A 1104 14.66 59.21 4.83
CA VAL A 1104 15.23 57.99 4.22
C VAL A 1104 16.54 57.62 4.89
N LEU A 1105 17.46 58.58 5.06
CA LEU A 1105 18.72 58.34 5.75
C LEU A 1105 18.53 57.94 7.22
N GLU A 1106 17.61 58.60 7.94
CA GLU A 1106 17.25 58.23 9.31
C GLU A 1106 16.70 56.80 9.40
N LEU A 1107 15.81 56.43 8.47
CA LEU A 1107 15.19 55.10 8.42
C LEU A 1107 16.18 54.01 8.03
N GLU A 1108 17.10 54.28 7.10
CA GLU A 1108 18.18 53.34 6.74
C GLU A 1108 19.10 53.08 7.94
N GLN A 1109 19.49 54.12 8.67
CA GLN A 1109 20.27 54.00 9.89
C GLN A 1109 19.50 53.26 11.00
N ALA A 1110 18.22 53.58 11.20
CA ALA A 1110 17.37 52.90 12.16
C ALA A 1110 17.19 51.41 11.81
N LEU A 1111 16.97 51.07 10.54
CA LEU A 1111 16.84 49.70 10.05
C LEU A 1111 18.12 48.89 10.31
N GLN A 1112 19.28 49.47 10.00
CA GLN A 1112 20.58 48.84 10.24
C GLN A 1112 20.80 48.59 11.74
N THR A 1113 20.42 49.55 12.58
CA THR A 1113 20.47 49.44 14.05
C THR A 1113 19.54 48.35 14.58
N GLN A 1114 18.30 48.28 14.09
CA GLN A 1114 17.34 47.25 14.52
C GLN A 1114 17.74 45.86 14.05
N ARG A 1115 18.31 45.71 12.84
CA ARG A 1115 18.88 44.44 12.38
C ARG A 1115 20.02 43.95 13.27
N LEU A 1116 20.89 44.86 13.72
CA LEU A 1116 21.95 44.54 14.69
C LEU A 1116 21.37 44.08 16.03
N LYS A 1117 20.39 44.83 16.59
CA LYS A 1117 19.70 44.46 17.84
C LYS A 1117 18.97 43.12 17.74
N LEU A 1118 18.29 42.86 16.62
CA LEU A 1118 17.61 41.59 16.38
C LEU A 1118 18.62 40.44 16.28
N SER A 1119 19.76 40.66 15.62
CA SER A 1119 20.83 39.67 15.57
C SER A 1119 21.43 39.39 16.94
N SER A 1120 21.64 40.40 17.80
CA SER A 1120 22.14 40.19 19.16
C SER A 1120 21.11 39.47 20.03
N PHE A 1121 19.84 39.86 19.95
CA PHE A 1121 18.76 39.22 20.70
C PHE A 1121 18.59 37.73 20.33
N ARG A 1122 18.64 37.40 19.03
CA ARG A 1122 18.61 36.01 18.56
C ARG A 1122 19.80 35.20 19.09
N LYS A 1123 21.01 35.78 19.10
CA LYS A 1123 22.19 35.11 19.68
C LYS A 1123 22.00 34.79 21.16
N GLU A 1124 21.44 35.73 21.93
CA GLU A 1124 21.18 35.53 23.36
C GLU A 1124 20.05 34.52 23.62
N HIS A 1125 19.00 34.52 22.79
CA HIS A 1125 17.92 33.54 22.87
C HIS A 1125 18.43 32.12 22.62
N TYR A 1126 19.24 31.89 21.58
CA TYR A 1126 19.80 30.57 21.30
C TYR A 1126 20.72 30.08 22.43
N GLN A 1127 21.44 30.97 23.10
CA GLN A 1127 22.27 30.61 24.26
C GLN A 1127 21.46 30.19 25.50
N LYS A 1128 20.20 30.65 25.65
CA LYS A 1128 19.33 30.31 26.79
C LYS A 1128 18.42 29.10 26.55
N THR A 1129 18.35 28.56 25.33
CA THR A 1129 17.42 27.47 24.96
C THR A 1129 18.06 26.07 24.93
N GLU A 1130 19.36 25.94 25.27
CA GLU A 1130 19.99 24.62 25.49
C GLU A 1130 19.80 24.18 26.96
N TYR A 1131 18.70 23.46 27.23
CA TYR A 1131 18.55 22.56 28.38
C TYR A 1131 17.74 21.33 28.00
#